data_AF-A0ABD1IS27-F1
#
_entry.id   AF-A0ABD1IS27-F1
#
_cell.length_a   1.000
_cell.length_b   1.000
_cell.length_c   1.000
_cell.angle_alpha   90.00
_cell.angle_beta   90.00
_cell.angle_gamma   90.00
#
_symmetry.space_group_name_H-M   'P 1'
#
loop_
_entity.id
_entity.type
_entity.pdbx_description
1 polymer ?
#
loop_
_entity_poly.entity_id
_entity_poly.type
_entity_poly.pdbx_seq_one_letter_code
_entity_poly.pdbx_strand_id
1 'polypeptide(L)'
;MEGIEEANSEKKLNEIYTALYITDVVSEEVKDQHEVRQMEVQWKVESNLESIEFNDIFKARNASKKPRTVMTKGIAGIGKSVAVQKFRLDWKDGRANKDVDFIFLLPFRQLNLFIDNKISLYDLLLTFHPQLRGIHDVELLNNAKIIFILDGLDEFKFPLKFAGASMTNLRNPSTVDVLIVNLVRATLLPSALIWVTSRPAAAHQIPARYVDRWTEIQGFKDKEKKQYFRNKIHDETIAGYLLSRIENSRHLYIMCRIPVFCWILATVILKKGAKDKDDIPKTLTEIYAHFLLIQCTRKEQKNEDYEDQDVLKTNKDLILKLAELAYRQLEEDNILFREEDLEECRIDIHQDLEKSGMCREVFVSERLFSKQRVYCFVHLSIQEFMAALFVVYSFSTGNFEVLKSLDMEGQTLHHLLQSAVRKSLQSRNGHLDLFLRFLLGMSLECNQKLFGSLLAGMQESKESIKHTVQYIKDSLSKRNQSTERCMNLMLCLLELKDSSLQTEIEAYKKSKKILSPALCSAIAYMMLVAEETPDEFDMMSYNTTDKGRLRLVTAVRGCKRGRLVNCGLDKISCKTISSALESESCSLKELELSCNDLGDDGVQELSNGLLHRNCKLETLRLASCNLTGSSYKLLSSALEQPESNLRELDLTNNNLTAEGVQLLAKSQLNKLILAGCNLTGDSWRLYQLSSTSHLIHLDLTNNDLGEPGVDKLSEALSHHNCKLEILKLSGCLVSEKACEVLVSVLTSKSTCLKELDLSYNHTGHSGVSLRSKLQQRGCQVIIDPNTEQWMEQWMKPGLQKYACELSLDIYTAHPELKLSEDKRSVTKGEEEMDYPDRPQRFDVCPQLLCAQGLTGRHYWEADWSGPEVVIGVAYESLERKAHGASCKIGLNTVSYGLWCEGGQLSVRYNLNKTNVPVPKFDCSRIGLYLDWPAGTLSFYAVSSETLFHLHTFHSRVGDPPHPGFPEPLYPGFWLQDGSTVSLRQVT
;
A
#
# COMPACT_ATOMS: atom_id res chain seq x y z
N MET A 1 -5.45 33.25 7.09
CA MET A 1 -6.47 32.55 7.92
C MET A 1 -6.82 33.36 9.17
N GLU A 2 -5.93 34.17 9.74
CA GLU A 2 -6.29 35.13 10.80
C GLU A 2 -6.83 36.41 10.14
N GLY A 3 -8.07 36.81 10.46
CA GLY A 3 -8.70 38.04 9.97
C GLY A 3 -8.01 39.28 10.55
N ILE A 4 -6.98 39.76 9.86
CA ILE A 4 -6.22 40.96 10.18
C ILE A 4 -6.14 41.79 8.89
N GLU A 5 -6.09 43.12 9.01
CA GLU A 5 -5.89 44.09 7.92
C GLU A 5 -4.94 43.56 6.83
N GLU A 6 -5.30 43.76 5.56
CA GLU A 6 -4.66 43.12 4.39
C GLU A 6 -3.11 43.24 4.40
N ALA A 7 -2.57 44.42 4.73
CA ALA A 7 -1.12 44.66 4.76
C ALA A 7 -0.38 43.87 5.88
N ASN A 8 -0.99 43.72 7.05
CA ASN A 8 -0.43 42.92 8.16
C ASN A 8 -0.61 41.42 7.90
N SER A 9 -1.63 41.03 7.13
CA SER A 9 -1.87 39.64 6.73
C SER A 9 -0.84 39.14 5.70
N GLU A 10 -0.40 40.01 4.77
CA GLU A 10 0.58 39.68 3.72
C GLU A 10 1.98 39.45 4.30
N LYS A 11 2.41 40.30 5.25
CA LYS A 11 3.71 40.15 5.93
C LYS A 11 3.77 38.85 6.75
N LYS A 12 2.71 38.55 7.52
CA LYS A 12 2.56 37.28 8.24
C LYS A 12 2.49 36.06 7.33
N LEU A 13 1.88 36.17 6.15
CA LEU A 13 1.84 35.07 5.19
C LEU A 13 3.24 34.72 4.71
N ASN A 14 4.10 35.70 4.39
CA ASN A 14 5.47 35.44 3.97
C ASN A 14 6.34 34.79 5.07
N GLU A 15 6.11 35.14 6.34
CA GLU A 15 6.83 34.56 7.48
C GLU A 15 6.44 33.10 7.78
N ILE A 16 5.16 32.76 7.62
CA ILE A 16 4.61 31.45 8.01
C ILE A 16 4.52 30.50 6.80
N TYR A 17 4.48 31.02 5.57
CA TYR A 17 4.31 30.21 4.37
C TYR A 17 5.39 29.13 4.28
N THR A 18 4.92 27.91 4.11
CA THR A 18 5.76 26.74 3.86
C THR A 18 5.37 26.18 2.51
N ALA A 19 6.34 25.89 1.65
CA ALA A 19 6.09 25.39 0.30
C ALA A 19 5.24 24.11 0.34
N LEU A 20 4.24 24.04 -0.53
CA LEU A 20 3.44 22.83 -0.72
C LEU A 20 4.06 22.00 -1.83
N TYR A 21 4.11 20.69 -1.64
CA TYR A 21 4.63 19.80 -2.66
C TYR A 21 3.59 19.61 -3.77
N ILE A 22 4.00 19.89 -5.01
CA ILE A 22 3.15 19.78 -6.21
C ILE A 22 3.89 19.00 -7.31
N THR A 23 3.14 18.14 -8.00
CA THR A 23 3.65 17.21 -9.02
C THR A 23 2.85 17.31 -10.31
N ASP A 24 3.50 17.08 -11.45
CA ASP A 24 2.84 16.85 -12.74
C ASP A 24 2.24 15.45 -12.77
N VAL A 25 1.01 15.31 -13.29
CA VAL A 25 0.34 14.03 -13.47
C VAL A 25 0.26 13.72 -14.97
N VAL A 26 0.91 12.62 -15.40
CA VAL A 26 0.88 12.18 -16.80
C VAL A 26 -0.43 11.42 -17.06
N SER A 27 -1.27 11.99 -17.93
CA SER A 27 -2.48 11.44 -18.57
C SER A 27 -3.79 11.32 -17.77
N GLU A 28 -4.90 11.31 -18.53
CA GLU A 28 -6.30 11.10 -18.11
C GLU A 28 -6.60 9.62 -17.77
N GLU A 29 -5.65 8.70 -18.00
CA GLU A 29 -5.83 7.24 -17.81
C GLU A 29 -5.81 6.80 -16.33
N VAL A 30 -5.73 7.74 -15.40
CA VAL A 30 -5.90 7.52 -13.96
C VAL A 30 -7.39 7.28 -13.59
N LYS A 31 -8.27 7.01 -14.56
CA LYS A 31 -9.70 6.70 -14.34
C LYS A 31 -9.95 5.49 -13.43
N ASP A 32 -9.00 4.57 -13.29
CA ASP A 32 -9.12 3.37 -12.44
C ASP A 32 -8.14 3.32 -11.24
N GLN A 33 -7.38 4.38 -10.98
CA GLN A 33 -6.52 4.43 -9.79
C GLN A 33 -7.29 5.02 -8.59
N HIS A 34 -7.95 4.12 -7.86
CA HIS A 34 -8.63 4.37 -6.58
C HIS A 34 -7.82 5.23 -5.60
N GLU A 35 -8.52 5.95 -4.72
CA GLU A 35 -7.91 6.93 -3.82
C GLU A 35 -6.92 6.33 -2.80
N VAL A 36 -6.89 5.02 -2.50
CA VAL A 36 -5.76 4.42 -1.75
C VAL A 36 -4.48 4.45 -2.54
N ARG A 37 -4.58 4.21 -3.85
CA ARG A 37 -3.47 4.46 -4.75
C ARG A 37 -3.20 5.94 -4.88
N GLN A 38 -4.14 6.85 -4.58
CA GLN A 38 -3.91 8.30 -4.52
C GLN A 38 -3.38 8.77 -3.16
N MET A 39 -3.63 8.05 -2.07
CA MET A 39 -2.97 8.21 -0.78
C MET A 39 -1.55 7.66 -0.86
N GLU A 40 -1.36 6.57 -1.60
CA GLU A 40 -0.05 6.12 -2.07
C GLU A 40 0.50 7.04 -3.16
N VAL A 41 -0.30 7.72 -4.02
CA VAL A 41 0.18 8.79 -4.94
C VAL A 41 0.64 10.00 -4.13
N GLN A 42 -0.07 10.31 -3.06
CA GLN A 42 0.27 11.28 -2.03
C GLN A 42 1.44 10.79 -1.16
N TRP A 43 1.84 9.52 -1.28
CA TRP A 43 3.12 8.99 -0.80
C TRP A 43 4.11 8.70 -1.96
N LYS A 44 3.72 8.89 -3.25
CA LYS A 44 4.35 8.23 -4.43
C LYS A 44 5.66 8.85 -4.86
N VAL A 45 6.04 10.03 -4.41
CA VAL A 45 7.02 10.78 -5.21
C VAL A 45 8.13 11.33 -4.35
N GLU A 46 8.98 10.40 -3.91
CA GLU A 46 10.36 10.71 -3.60
C GLU A 46 11.32 10.38 -4.76
N SER A 47 10.92 9.64 -5.80
CA SER A 47 11.90 9.16 -6.79
C SER A 47 11.71 9.42 -8.28
N ASN A 48 10.59 9.92 -8.86
CA ASN A 48 10.56 10.10 -10.35
C ASN A 48 9.56 11.10 -10.99
N LEU A 49 8.85 11.97 -10.25
CA LEU A 49 8.14 13.11 -10.87
C LEU A 49 8.82 14.41 -10.43
N GLU A 50 9.26 15.21 -11.40
CA GLU A 50 9.93 16.47 -11.13
C GLU A 50 8.97 17.42 -10.39
N SER A 51 9.33 17.81 -9.16
CA SER A 51 8.59 18.81 -8.39
C SER A 51 8.49 20.12 -9.17
N ILE A 52 7.33 20.77 -9.12
CA ILE A 52 7.09 22.07 -9.76
C ILE A 52 7.04 23.13 -8.67
N GLU A 53 7.55 24.32 -8.94
CA GLU A 53 7.22 25.48 -8.12
C GLU A 53 5.93 26.12 -8.64
N PHE A 54 5.02 26.57 -7.77
CA PHE A 54 3.78 27.21 -8.20
C PHE A 54 4.02 28.40 -9.14
N ASN A 55 5.11 29.13 -8.94
CA ASN A 55 5.50 30.25 -9.79
C ASN A 55 5.87 29.83 -11.22
N ASP A 56 6.18 28.55 -11.43
CA ASP A 56 6.61 27.95 -12.69
C ASP A 56 5.53 27.10 -13.36
N ILE A 57 4.30 27.12 -12.84
CA ILE A 57 3.19 26.27 -13.27
C ILE A 57 2.83 26.42 -14.75
N PHE A 58 3.14 27.57 -15.37
CA PHE A 58 2.94 27.84 -16.80
C PHE A 58 4.22 27.75 -17.65
N LYS A 59 5.39 27.40 -17.08
CA LYS A 59 6.63 27.27 -17.86
C LYS A 59 6.63 25.96 -18.66
N ALA A 60 7.20 25.98 -19.85
CA ALA A 60 7.42 24.77 -20.65
C ALA A 60 8.50 23.89 -20.00
N ARG A 61 8.33 22.56 -20.05
CA ARG A 61 9.34 21.58 -19.64
C ARG A 61 9.79 20.79 -20.87
N ASN A 62 11.08 20.74 -21.16
CA ASN A 62 11.65 20.10 -22.36
C ASN A 62 11.13 20.73 -23.67
N ALA A 63 11.22 20.02 -24.79
CA ALA A 63 10.70 20.43 -26.10
C ALA A 63 9.15 20.48 -26.20
N SER A 64 8.43 20.50 -25.06
CA SER A 64 6.96 20.56 -25.03
C SER A 64 6.43 21.99 -25.16
N LYS A 65 5.21 22.12 -25.69
CA LYS A 65 4.53 23.41 -25.84
C LYS A 65 4.18 23.98 -24.45
N LYS A 66 4.32 25.30 -24.29
CA LYS A 66 3.91 26.02 -23.06
C LYS A 66 2.42 25.78 -22.78
N PRO A 67 2.02 25.32 -21.58
CA PRO A 67 0.61 25.07 -21.26
C PRO A 67 -0.16 26.39 -21.15
N ARG A 68 -1.38 26.42 -21.67
CA ARG A 68 -2.31 27.54 -21.50
C ARG A 68 -3.25 27.30 -20.33
N THR A 69 -3.84 26.11 -20.24
CA THR A 69 -4.76 25.73 -19.17
C THR A 69 -4.11 24.71 -18.24
N VAL A 70 -4.01 25.04 -16.95
CA VAL A 70 -3.51 24.14 -15.91
C VAL A 70 -4.64 23.82 -14.92
N MET A 71 -4.85 22.52 -14.67
CA MET A 71 -5.74 22.05 -13.62
C MET A 71 -4.93 21.53 -12.43
N THR A 72 -5.16 22.09 -11.24
CA THR A 72 -4.54 21.67 -9.99
C THR A 72 -5.54 20.99 -9.08
N LYS A 73 -5.31 19.70 -8.82
CA LYS A 73 -6.12 18.88 -7.92
C LYS A 73 -5.56 18.88 -6.51
N GLY A 74 -6.43 18.71 -5.53
CA GLY A 74 -6.01 18.40 -4.16
C GLY A 74 -7.20 18.25 -3.22
N ILE A 75 -7.02 17.48 -2.14
CA ILE A 75 -8.06 17.24 -1.13
C ILE A 75 -8.45 18.53 -0.36
N ALA A 76 -9.51 18.45 0.44
CA ALA A 76 -9.94 19.58 1.27
C ALA A 76 -8.84 19.96 2.29
N GLY A 77 -8.67 21.27 2.55
CA GLY A 77 -7.68 21.77 3.50
C GLY A 77 -6.21 21.66 3.08
N ILE A 78 -5.89 21.07 1.91
CA ILE A 78 -4.50 20.82 1.47
C ILE A 78 -3.71 22.10 1.12
N GLY A 79 -4.38 23.25 1.02
CA GLY A 79 -3.74 24.55 0.77
C GLY A 79 -3.89 25.11 -0.65
N LYS A 80 -4.81 24.60 -1.48
CA LYS A 80 -5.10 25.12 -2.84
C LYS A 80 -5.26 26.66 -2.87
N SER A 81 -6.19 27.21 -2.09
CA SER A 81 -6.43 28.66 -2.04
C SER A 81 -5.27 29.44 -1.43
N VAL A 82 -4.50 28.85 -0.50
CA VAL A 82 -3.29 29.49 0.06
C VAL A 82 -2.18 29.58 -0.98
N ALA A 83 -2.02 28.55 -1.83
CA ALA A 83 -1.09 28.58 -2.95
C ALA A 83 -1.45 29.68 -3.95
N VAL A 84 -2.74 29.84 -4.27
CA VAL A 84 -3.25 30.93 -5.12
C VAL A 84 -2.93 32.31 -4.51
N GLN A 85 -3.15 32.47 -3.20
CA GLN A 85 -2.81 33.71 -2.49
C GLN A 85 -1.31 34.00 -2.55
N LYS A 86 -0.46 32.99 -2.32
CA LYS A 86 1.00 33.14 -2.37
C LYS A 86 1.49 33.48 -3.78
N PHE A 87 0.96 32.84 -4.81
CA PHE A 87 1.28 33.13 -6.21
C PHE A 87 0.97 34.59 -6.57
N ARG A 88 -0.18 35.11 -6.13
CA ARG A 88 -0.56 36.52 -6.33
C ARG A 88 0.36 37.48 -5.58
N LEU A 89 0.71 37.14 -4.34
CA LEU A 89 1.61 37.96 -3.52
C LEU A 89 3.03 38.03 -4.13
N ASP A 90 3.53 36.91 -4.65
CA ASP A 90 4.84 36.88 -5.32
C ASP A 90 4.86 37.67 -6.64
N TRP A 91 3.75 37.71 -7.37
CA TRP A 91 3.59 38.61 -8.52
C TRP A 91 3.53 40.07 -8.09
N LYS A 92 2.69 40.41 -7.09
CA LYS A 92 2.55 41.78 -6.55
C LYS A 92 3.87 42.35 -6.05
N ASP A 93 4.67 41.53 -5.34
CA ASP A 93 5.98 41.92 -4.81
C ASP A 93 7.10 41.89 -5.87
N GLY A 94 6.78 41.54 -7.12
CA GLY A 94 7.77 41.41 -8.20
C GLY A 94 8.79 40.29 -7.97
N ARG A 95 8.47 39.27 -7.19
CA ARG A 95 9.33 38.09 -6.98
C ARG A 95 9.24 37.08 -8.12
N ALA A 96 8.07 36.91 -8.73
CA ALA A 96 7.82 35.97 -9.81
C ALA A 96 6.85 36.51 -10.88
N ASN A 97 6.80 35.87 -12.06
CA ASN A 97 5.87 36.19 -13.15
C ASN A 97 5.85 37.67 -13.57
N LYS A 98 7.02 38.33 -13.57
CA LYS A 98 7.20 39.76 -13.91
C LYS A 98 6.73 40.14 -15.32
N ASP A 99 6.58 39.14 -16.18
CA ASP A 99 6.14 39.24 -17.57
C ASP A 99 4.62 39.24 -17.73
N VAL A 100 3.84 39.11 -16.65
CA VAL A 100 2.37 39.08 -16.63
C VAL A 100 1.82 40.45 -16.24
N ASP A 101 0.93 41.00 -17.08
CA ASP A 101 0.35 42.33 -16.87
C ASP A 101 -0.80 42.30 -15.85
N PHE A 102 -1.63 41.26 -15.88
CA PHE A 102 -2.80 41.12 -15.00
C PHE A 102 -2.99 39.70 -14.49
N ILE A 103 -3.35 39.59 -13.20
CA ILE A 103 -3.83 38.35 -12.58
C ILE A 103 -5.23 38.56 -12.02
N PHE A 104 -6.22 37.88 -12.60
CA PHE A 104 -7.61 37.93 -12.15
C PHE A 104 -7.97 36.67 -11.38
N LEU A 105 -8.28 36.82 -10.09
CA LEU A 105 -8.83 35.75 -9.26
C LEU A 105 -10.36 35.77 -9.33
N LEU A 106 -10.96 34.65 -9.70
CA LEU A 106 -12.41 34.41 -9.74
C LEU A 106 -12.73 33.15 -8.92
N PRO A 107 -13.05 33.28 -7.63
CA PRO A 107 -13.45 32.15 -6.79
C PRO A 107 -14.82 31.61 -7.22
N PHE A 108 -14.92 30.32 -7.56
CA PHE A 108 -16.18 29.70 -7.98
C PHE A 108 -17.29 29.84 -6.93
N ARG A 109 -16.92 29.80 -5.65
CA ARG A 109 -17.84 30.05 -4.54
C ARG A 109 -18.59 31.38 -4.67
N GLN A 110 -17.89 32.44 -5.07
CA GLN A 110 -18.45 33.78 -5.23
C GLN A 110 -19.13 33.94 -6.59
N LEU A 111 -18.63 33.25 -7.62
CA LEU A 111 -19.32 33.18 -8.92
C LEU A 111 -20.73 32.64 -8.81
N ASN A 112 -21.01 31.81 -7.78
CA ASN A 112 -22.36 31.32 -7.54
C ASN A 112 -23.40 32.44 -7.29
N LEU A 113 -22.98 33.64 -6.90
CA LEU A 113 -23.88 34.76 -6.66
C LEU A 113 -24.42 35.38 -7.95
N PHE A 114 -23.71 35.22 -9.07
CA PHE A 114 -24.06 35.81 -10.35
C PHE A 114 -24.74 34.83 -11.31
N ILE A 115 -25.09 33.64 -10.83
CA ILE A 115 -25.63 32.54 -11.64
C ILE A 115 -26.92 32.95 -12.36
N ASP A 116 -27.86 33.59 -11.65
CA ASP A 116 -29.18 33.93 -12.19
C ASP A 116 -29.15 35.22 -13.03
N ASN A 117 -27.98 35.87 -13.11
CA ASN A 117 -27.79 37.15 -13.77
C ASN A 117 -27.05 36.98 -15.11
N LYS A 118 -27.51 37.68 -16.16
CA LYS A 118 -26.70 37.88 -17.35
C LYS A 118 -25.69 39.00 -17.10
N ILE A 119 -24.41 38.70 -17.20
CA ILE A 119 -23.30 39.63 -16.98
C ILE A 119 -22.26 39.47 -18.09
N SER A 120 -21.57 40.54 -18.48
CA SER A 120 -20.44 40.45 -19.41
C SER A 120 -19.16 40.05 -18.66
N LEU A 121 -18.13 39.52 -19.35
CA LEU A 121 -16.87 39.22 -18.67
C LEU A 121 -16.23 40.49 -18.11
N TYR A 122 -16.34 41.61 -18.83
CA TYR A 122 -15.81 42.89 -18.36
C TYR A 122 -16.48 43.38 -17.08
N ASP A 123 -17.82 43.31 -17.01
CA ASP A 123 -18.57 43.71 -15.82
C ASP A 123 -18.30 42.75 -14.64
N LEU A 124 -18.11 41.46 -14.93
CA LEU A 124 -17.68 40.48 -13.94
C LEU A 124 -16.29 40.85 -13.39
N LEU A 125 -15.32 41.20 -14.25
CA LEU A 125 -13.99 41.61 -13.80
C LEU A 125 -14.02 42.91 -12.98
N LEU A 126 -14.83 43.91 -13.37
CA LEU A 126 -15.03 45.13 -12.59
C LEU A 126 -15.63 44.86 -11.20
N THR A 127 -16.41 43.79 -11.08
CA THR A 127 -17.04 43.39 -9.83
C THR A 127 -16.03 42.79 -8.85
N PHE A 128 -15.16 41.90 -9.32
CA PHE A 128 -14.13 41.27 -8.48
C PHE A 128 -12.87 42.14 -8.30
N HIS A 129 -12.59 43.03 -9.25
CA HIS A 129 -11.41 43.90 -9.28
C HIS A 129 -11.81 45.35 -9.58
N PRO A 130 -12.40 46.08 -8.62
CA PRO A 130 -12.89 47.45 -8.82
C PRO A 130 -11.82 48.45 -9.26
N GLN A 131 -10.53 48.12 -9.07
CA GLN A 131 -9.39 48.92 -9.51
C GLN A 131 -9.36 49.09 -11.04
N LEU A 132 -10.03 48.21 -11.79
CA LEU A 132 -10.16 48.30 -13.25
C LEU A 132 -11.07 49.45 -13.71
N ARG A 133 -11.82 50.13 -12.82
CA ARG A 133 -12.73 51.23 -13.18
C ARG A 133 -12.06 52.38 -13.94
N GLY A 134 -10.74 52.54 -13.80
CA GLY A 134 -9.95 53.55 -14.51
C GLY A 134 -9.51 53.15 -15.93
N ILE A 135 -9.74 51.90 -16.35
CA ILE A 135 -9.37 51.40 -17.69
C ILE A 135 -10.61 51.51 -18.58
N HIS A 136 -10.68 52.53 -19.44
CA HIS A 136 -11.82 52.72 -20.34
C HIS A 136 -11.69 51.93 -21.65
N ASP A 137 -10.46 51.57 -22.04
CA ASP A 137 -10.18 50.81 -23.24
C ASP A 137 -10.09 49.30 -22.93
N VAL A 138 -11.16 48.59 -23.27
CA VAL A 138 -11.28 47.13 -23.06
C VAL A 138 -10.39 46.36 -24.05
N GLU A 139 -9.98 46.97 -25.16
CA GLU A 139 -9.08 46.33 -26.14
C GLU A 139 -7.67 46.13 -25.58
N LEU A 140 -7.28 46.90 -24.56
CA LEU A 140 -6.02 46.70 -23.83
C LEU A 140 -5.94 45.30 -23.21
N LEU A 141 -7.07 44.72 -22.78
CA LEU A 141 -7.11 43.35 -22.25
C LEU A 141 -6.88 42.29 -23.34
N ASN A 142 -7.16 42.58 -24.61
CA ASN A 142 -6.91 41.63 -25.70
C ASN A 142 -5.40 41.49 -26.00
N ASN A 143 -4.63 42.55 -25.76
CA ASN A 143 -3.19 42.60 -26.02
C ASN A 143 -2.33 42.33 -24.78
N ALA A 144 -2.93 42.34 -23.59
CA ALA A 144 -2.24 42.09 -22.33
C ALA A 144 -2.00 40.59 -22.09
N LYS A 145 -0.93 40.28 -21.36
CA LYS A 145 -0.67 38.94 -20.84
C LYS A 145 -1.41 38.73 -19.53
N ILE A 146 -2.50 37.97 -19.60
CA ILE A 146 -3.44 37.78 -18.49
C ILE A 146 -3.35 36.35 -17.95
N ILE A 147 -3.40 36.22 -16.62
CA ILE A 147 -3.68 34.95 -15.93
C ILE A 147 -5.05 35.03 -15.27
N PHE A 148 -5.95 34.11 -15.60
CA PHE A 148 -7.17 33.85 -14.85
C PHE A 148 -6.96 32.71 -13.88
N ILE A 149 -7.22 32.95 -12.60
CA ILE A 149 -7.22 31.92 -11.55
C ILE A 149 -8.67 31.64 -11.16
N LEU A 150 -9.15 30.45 -11.48
CA LEU A 150 -10.48 29.95 -11.15
C LEU A 150 -10.38 29.02 -9.92
N ASP A 151 -10.62 29.56 -8.73
CA ASP A 151 -10.37 28.85 -7.46
C ASP A 151 -11.62 28.11 -6.97
N GLY A 152 -11.52 26.79 -6.77
CA GLY A 152 -12.54 25.95 -6.12
C GLY A 152 -13.66 25.42 -7.02
N LEU A 153 -13.34 24.79 -8.15
CA LEU A 153 -14.34 24.24 -9.10
C LEU A 153 -15.35 23.28 -8.44
N ASP A 154 -14.94 22.56 -7.40
CA ASP A 154 -15.83 21.70 -6.60
C ASP A 154 -16.98 22.44 -5.91
N GLU A 155 -16.86 23.76 -5.77
CA GLU A 155 -17.84 24.61 -5.09
C GLU A 155 -18.79 25.29 -6.10
N PHE A 156 -18.63 25.05 -7.40
CA PHE A 156 -19.49 25.62 -8.43
C PHE A 156 -20.76 24.78 -8.59
N LYS A 157 -21.93 25.41 -8.41
CA LYS A 157 -23.22 24.69 -8.37
C LYS A 157 -23.74 24.27 -9.76
N PHE A 158 -23.21 24.84 -10.85
CA PHE A 158 -23.78 24.68 -12.19
C PHE A 158 -22.91 23.80 -13.10
N PRO A 159 -23.53 22.89 -13.87
CA PRO A 159 -22.79 22.03 -14.78
C PRO A 159 -22.21 22.84 -15.94
N LEU A 160 -20.88 22.78 -16.12
CA LEU A 160 -20.19 23.42 -17.25
C LEU A 160 -20.49 22.67 -18.55
N LYS A 161 -21.33 23.26 -19.41
CA LYS A 161 -21.71 22.68 -20.70
C LYS A 161 -20.75 23.14 -21.80
N PHE A 162 -19.84 22.27 -22.21
CA PHE A 162 -18.87 22.56 -23.27
C PHE A 162 -19.44 22.49 -24.70
N ALA A 163 -20.71 22.13 -24.86
CA ALA A 163 -21.45 22.22 -26.12
C ALA A 163 -22.29 23.51 -26.13
N GLY A 164 -22.00 24.44 -27.04
CA GLY A 164 -22.72 25.73 -27.09
C GLY A 164 -22.04 26.81 -27.94
N ALA A 165 -22.70 27.96 -28.02
CA ALA A 165 -22.29 29.12 -28.82
C ALA A 165 -20.94 29.70 -28.38
N SER A 166 -20.10 30.02 -29.37
CA SER A 166 -18.79 30.64 -29.15
C SER A 166 -18.95 32.15 -28.98
N MET A 167 -18.34 32.71 -27.94
CA MET A 167 -18.32 34.15 -27.67
C MET A 167 -16.91 34.69 -27.80
N THR A 168 -16.77 35.83 -28.47
CA THR A 168 -15.49 36.53 -28.70
C THR A 168 -15.44 37.93 -28.09
N ASN A 169 -16.61 38.54 -27.81
CA ASN A 169 -16.70 39.91 -27.30
C ASN A 169 -16.85 39.94 -25.77
N LEU A 170 -15.97 40.70 -25.11
CA LEU A 170 -15.89 40.88 -23.66
C LEU A 170 -17.12 41.58 -23.04
N ARG A 171 -17.86 42.37 -23.83
CA ARG A 171 -19.02 43.15 -23.37
C ARG A 171 -20.37 42.47 -23.59
N ASN A 172 -20.42 41.33 -24.28
CA ASN A 172 -21.67 40.62 -24.51
C ASN A 172 -22.14 39.95 -23.21
N PRO A 173 -23.34 40.26 -22.68
CA PRO A 173 -23.85 39.63 -21.47
C PRO A 173 -24.21 38.16 -21.71
N SER A 174 -23.78 37.30 -20.80
CA SER A 174 -24.12 35.87 -20.80
C SER A 174 -24.20 35.34 -19.38
N THR A 175 -24.54 34.08 -19.21
CA THR A 175 -24.47 33.40 -17.91
C THR A 175 -23.01 33.06 -17.57
N VAL A 176 -22.70 32.99 -16.28
CA VAL A 176 -21.32 32.79 -15.80
C VAL A 176 -20.72 31.47 -16.29
N ASP A 177 -21.49 30.38 -16.32
CA ASP A 177 -21.06 29.08 -16.84
C ASP A 177 -20.61 29.19 -18.32
N VAL A 178 -21.35 29.94 -19.14
CA VAL A 178 -21.01 30.16 -20.55
C VAL A 178 -19.75 31.03 -20.69
N LEU A 179 -19.57 32.04 -19.84
CA LEU A 179 -18.34 32.86 -19.83
C LEU A 179 -17.12 32.01 -19.49
N ILE A 180 -17.18 31.20 -18.43
CA ILE A 180 -16.10 30.32 -17.99
C ILE A 180 -15.78 29.26 -19.07
N VAL A 181 -16.79 28.63 -19.67
CA VAL A 181 -16.59 27.66 -20.75
C VAL A 181 -15.89 28.32 -21.96
N ASN A 182 -16.27 29.54 -22.33
CA ASN A 182 -15.66 30.25 -23.46
C ASN A 182 -14.22 30.72 -23.16
N LEU A 183 -13.92 31.10 -21.91
CA LEU A 183 -12.55 31.32 -21.45
C LEU A 183 -11.73 30.03 -21.60
N VAL A 184 -12.20 28.91 -21.05
CA VAL A 184 -11.49 27.63 -21.11
C VAL A 184 -11.28 27.15 -22.55
N ARG A 185 -12.29 27.31 -23.42
CA ARG A 185 -12.24 26.96 -24.86
C ARG A 185 -11.32 27.86 -25.70
N ALA A 186 -10.76 28.93 -25.13
CA ALA A 186 -9.97 29.94 -25.86
C ALA A 186 -10.76 30.69 -26.95
N THR A 187 -12.09 30.70 -26.88
CA THR A 187 -12.93 31.54 -27.77
C THR A 187 -12.96 32.98 -27.27
N LEU A 188 -12.83 33.17 -25.96
CA LEU A 188 -12.80 34.46 -25.28
C LEU A 188 -11.42 34.62 -24.60
N LEU A 189 -10.70 35.69 -24.94
CA LEU A 189 -9.28 35.92 -24.59
C LEU A 189 -8.37 34.70 -24.88
N PRO A 190 -8.10 34.40 -26.17
CA PRO A 190 -7.33 33.21 -26.56
C PRO A 190 -5.93 33.16 -25.95
N SER A 191 -5.30 34.33 -25.79
CA SER A 191 -3.95 34.54 -25.26
C SER A 191 -3.83 34.33 -23.75
N ALA A 192 -4.97 34.30 -23.03
CA ALA A 192 -4.97 34.25 -21.57
C ALA A 192 -4.59 32.85 -21.05
N LEU A 193 -3.78 32.83 -19.99
CA LEU A 193 -3.43 31.63 -19.25
C LEU A 193 -4.50 31.37 -18.19
N ILE A 194 -4.84 30.10 -17.97
CA ILE A 194 -5.92 29.70 -17.06
C ILE A 194 -5.38 28.71 -16.04
N TRP A 195 -5.54 29.03 -14.76
CA TRP A 195 -5.25 28.13 -13.66
C TRP A 195 -6.54 27.80 -12.92
N VAL A 196 -6.91 26.52 -12.90
CA VAL A 196 -8.11 26.03 -12.20
C VAL A 196 -7.69 25.19 -10.99
N THR A 197 -8.28 25.43 -9.83
CA THR A 197 -8.11 24.56 -8.65
C THR A 197 -9.39 23.77 -8.39
N SER A 198 -9.27 22.50 -8.00
CA SER A 198 -10.43 21.64 -7.77
C SER A 198 -10.12 20.49 -6.80
N ARG A 199 -11.14 19.96 -6.11
CA ARG A 199 -11.07 18.57 -5.60
C ARG A 199 -11.05 17.57 -6.77
N PRO A 200 -10.41 16.39 -6.61
CA PRO A 200 -10.35 15.36 -7.65
C PRO A 200 -11.73 14.97 -8.20
N ALA A 201 -12.71 14.79 -7.30
CA ALA A 201 -14.08 14.40 -7.64
C ALA A 201 -14.79 15.38 -8.59
N ALA A 202 -14.48 16.68 -8.56
CA ALA A 202 -15.12 17.69 -9.41
C ALA A 202 -14.32 18.07 -10.66
N ALA A 203 -13.07 17.61 -10.78
CA ALA A 203 -12.18 18.01 -11.86
C ALA A 203 -12.65 17.56 -13.25
N HIS A 204 -13.51 16.53 -13.31
CA HIS A 204 -14.11 16.01 -14.55
C HIS A 204 -15.15 16.96 -15.17
N GLN A 205 -15.59 18.01 -14.45
CA GLN A 205 -16.48 19.02 -15.01
C GLN A 205 -15.85 19.74 -16.21
N ILE A 206 -14.51 19.82 -16.28
CA ILE A 206 -13.77 20.31 -17.45
C ILE A 206 -13.18 19.12 -18.21
N PRO A 207 -13.58 18.88 -19.48
CA PRO A 207 -13.02 17.80 -20.29
C PRO A 207 -11.51 17.92 -20.48
N ALA A 208 -10.78 16.80 -20.42
CA ALA A 208 -9.31 16.84 -20.44
C ALA A 208 -8.70 17.39 -21.73
N ARG A 209 -9.42 17.30 -22.86
CA ARG A 209 -9.02 17.95 -24.11
C ARG A 209 -8.83 19.47 -24.03
N TYR A 210 -9.34 20.12 -22.97
CA TYR A 210 -9.19 21.56 -22.72
C TYR A 210 -8.16 21.89 -21.63
N VAL A 211 -7.49 20.88 -21.07
CA VAL A 211 -6.49 21.02 -20.01
C VAL A 211 -5.13 20.57 -20.56
N ASP A 212 -4.19 21.50 -20.66
CA ASP A 212 -2.85 21.21 -21.22
C ASP A 212 -1.94 20.55 -20.18
N ARG A 213 -2.14 20.86 -18.90
CA ARG A 213 -1.34 20.32 -17.79
C ARG A 213 -2.20 19.98 -16.58
N TRP A 214 -1.96 18.81 -16.02
CA TRP A 214 -2.58 18.34 -14.79
C TRP A 214 -1.53 18.32 -13.68
N THR A 215 -1.86 18.95 -12.56
CA THR A 215 -1.01 19.00 -11.38
C THR A 215 -1.77 18.57 -10.14
N GLU A 216 -1.07 18.06 -9.14
CA GLU A 216 -1.65 17.64 -7.87
C GLU A 216 -0.85 18.14 -6.68
N ILE A 217 -1.52 18.77 -5.71
CA ILE A 217 -0.95 19.20 -4.42
C ILE A 217 -1.02 18.04 -3.44
N GLN A 218 0.13 17.64 -2.90
CA GLN A 218 0.26 16.54 -1.94
C GLN A 218 0.37 17.01 -0.47
N GLY A 219 0.45 18.32 -0.24
CA GLY A 219 0.55 18.91 1.10
C GLY A 219 1.99 19.06 1.57
N PHE A 220 2.22 18.93 2.89
CA PHE A 220 3.55 19.01 3.50
C PHE A 220 4.25 17.64 3.47
N LYS A 221 5.50 17.60 2.97
CA LYS A 221 6.40 16.48 3.26
C LYS A 221 7.05 16.69 4.63
N ASP A 222 7.84 15.72 5.06
CA ASP A 222 8.31 15.65 6.45
C ASP A 222 9.23 16.82 6.82
N LYS A 223 10.00 17.34 5.86
CA LYS A 223 10.78 18.56 6.03
C LYS A 223 9.88 19.79 6.18
N GLU A 224 8.87 19.93 5.32
CA GLU A 224 7.93 21.05 5.34
C GLU A 224 7.05 21.03 6.60
N LYS A 225 6.63 19.87 7.08
CA LYS A 225 5.93 19.74 8.36
C LYS A 225 6.75 20.34 9.50
N LYS A 226 8.01 19.93 9.61
CA LYS A 226 8.95 20.44 10.62
C LYS A 226 9.16 21.95 10.48
N GLN A 227 9.32 22.42 9.24
CA GLN A 227 9.48 23.85 8.95
C GLN A 227 8.25 24.66 9.36
N TYR A 228 7.04 24.19 9.03
CA TYR A 228 5.80 24.89 9.34
C TYR A 228 5.62 25.09 10.85
N PHE A 229 5.81 24.04 11.64
CA PHE A 229 5.66 24.15 13.09
C PHE A 229 6.72 25.05 13.73
N ARG A 230 7.98 24.99 13.27
CA ARG A 230 9.04 25.91 13.75
C ARG A 230 8.80 27.37 13.34
N ASN A 231 8.27 27.61 12.14
CA ASN A 231 7.93 28.97 11.70
C ASN A 231 6.75 29.54 12.49
N LYS A 232 5.76 28.71 12.82
CA LYS A 232 4.54 29.15 13.53
C LYS A 232 4.74 29.23 15.05
N ILE A 233 5.60 28.38 15.63
CA ILE A 233 5.88 28.29 17.06
C ILE A 233 7.34 28.72 17.27
N HIS A 234 7.55 29.99 17.65
CA HIS A 234 8.89 30.54 17.86
C HIS A 234 9.63 29.95 19.07
N ASP A 235 8.91 29.32 20.00
CA ASP A 235 9.49 28.61 21.15
C ASP A 235 9.94 27.21 20.74
N GLU A 236 11.25 27.00 20.63
CA GLU A 236 11.83 25.73 20.18
C GLU A 236 11.55 24.57 21.16
N THR A 237 11.28 24.85 22.44
CA THR A 237 10.93 23.79 23.41
C THR A 237 9.54 23.25 23.13
N ILE A 238 8.57 24.14 22.85
CA ILE A 238 7.19 23.77 22.50
C ILE A 238 7.16 23.15 21.10
N ALA A 239 7.90 23.73 20.15
CA ALA A 239 7.99 23.21 18.78
C ALA A 239 8.62 21.81 18.77
N GLY A 240 9.74 21.60 19.46
CA GLY A 240 10.40 20.31 19.59
C GLY A 240 9.51 19.27 20.26
N TYR A 241 8.82 19.64 21.35
CA TYR A 241 7.86 18.77 22.02
C TYR A 241 6.69 18.36 21.10
N LEU A 242 6.07 19.31 20.38
CA LEU A 242 5.02 19.00 19.42
C LEU A 242 5.50 18.06 18.30
N LEU A 243 6.68 18.33 17.74
CA LEU A 243 7.25 17.49 16.68
C LEU A 243 7.50 16.07 17.17
N SER A 244 8.07 15.89 18.37
CA SER A 244 8.24 14.55 18.96
C SER A 244 6.92 13.81 19.13
N ARG A 245 5.83 14.51 19.44
CA ARG A 245 4.51 13.90 19.61
C ARG A 245 3.88 13.51 18.28
N ILE A 246 4.04 14.35 17.25
CA ILE A 246 3.63 14.03 15.88
C ILE A 246 4.41 12.82 15.36
N GLU A 247 5.71 12.71 15.66
CA GLU A 247 6.54 11.55 15.30
C GLU A 247 6.12 10.28 16.05
N ASN A 248 5.66 10.39 17.30
CA ASN A 248 5.19 9.28 18.11
C ASN A 248 3.73 8.86 17.85
N SER A 249 2.94 9.65 17.11
CA SER A 249 1.55 9.32 16.76
C SER A 249 1.38 9.28 15.25
N ARG A 250 1.28 8.07 14.68
CA ARG A 250 1.07 7.86 13.24
C ARG A 250 -0.20 8.54 12.71
N HIS A 251 -1.27 8.58 13.50
CA HIS A 251 -2.49 9.29 13.13
C HIS A 251 -2.23 10.79 12.94
N LEU A 252 -1.65 11.46 13.94
CA LEU A 252 -1.29 12.87 13.86
C LEU A 252 -0.28 13.15 12.75
N TYR A 253 0.69 12.26 12.55
CA TYR A 253 1.69 12.34 11.48
C TYR A 253 1.06 12.39 10.08
N ILE A 254 0.06 11.54 9.85
CA ILE A 254 -0.67 11.46 8.58
C ILE A 254 -1.56 12.68 8.39
N MET A 255 -2.28 13.10 9.45
CA MET A 255 -3.12 14.30 9.41
C MET A 255 -2.30 15.57 9.12
N CYS A 256 -1.11 15.70 9.70
CA CYS A 256 -0.23 16.86 9.52
C CYS A 256 0.37 16.97 8.11
N ARG A 257 0.02 16.09 7.17
CA ARG A 257 0.24 16.40 5.74
C ARG A 257 -0.68 17.51 5.23
N ILE A 258 -1.86 17.64 5.84
CA ILE A 258 -2.88 18.61 5.45
C ILE A 258 -2.67 19.90 6.27
N PRO A 259 -2.27 21.02 5.64
CA PRO A 259 -1.90 22.24 6.36
C PRO A 259 -2.96 22.80 7.30
N VAL A 260 -4.26 22.64 6.99
CA VAL A 260 -5.33 23.12 7.90
C VAL A 260 -5.28 22.41 9.26
N PHE A 261 -4.93 21.13 9.30
CA PHE A 261 -4.78 20.39 10.55
C PHE A 261 -3.53 20.83 11.30
N CYS A 262 -2.43 21.12 10.61
CA CYS A 262 -1.25 21.72 11.25
C CYS A 262 -1.57 23.09 11.87
N TRP A 263 -2.36 23.92 11.20
CA TRP A 263 -2.78 25.22 11.72
C TRP A 263 -3.63 25.10 12.98
N ILE A 264 -4.64 24.23 12.97
CA ILE A 264 -5.51 24.01 14.14
C ILE A 264 -4.70 23.42 15.29
N LEU A 265 -3.89 22.38 15.03
CA LEU A 265 -3.06 21.75 16.04
C LEU A 265 -2.05 22.73 16.65
N ALA A 266 -1.34 23.52 15.84
CA ALA A 266 -0.42 24.54 16.33
C ALA A 266 -1.15 25.58 17.20
N THR A 267 -2.37 26.00 16.80
CA THR A 267 -3.19 26.94 17.59
C THR A 267 -3.59 26.36 18.94
N VAL A 268 -3.99 25.08 18.97
CA VAL A 268 -4.35 24.38 20.21
C VAL A 268 -3.17 24.31 21.17
N ILE A 269 -2.00 23.91 20.68
CA ILE A 269 -0.79 23.72 21.49
C ILE A 269 -0.25 25.05 22.01
N LEU A 270 -0.18 26.09 21.17
CA LEU A 270 0.27 27.42 21.57
C LEU A 270 -0.54 28.03 22.71
N LYS A 271 -1.84 27.72 22.78
CA LYS A 271 -2.76 28.31 23.77
C LYS A 271 -2.94 27.46 25.01
N LYS A 272 -2.87 26.13 24.93
CA LYS A 272 -2.95 25.24 26.09
C LYS A 272 -1.68 25.32 26.97
N GLY A 273 -0.53 25.66 26.37
CA GLY A 273 0.76 25.75 27.06
C GLY A 273 1.35 24.37 27.38
N ALA A 274 2.68 24.26 27.42
CA ALA A 274 3.38 22.98 27.61
C ALA A 274 3.40 22.46 29.07
N LYS A 275 2.46 22.90 29.91
CA LYS A 275 2.50 22.65 31.37
C LYS A 275 2.03 21.24 31.76
N ASP A 276 1.25 20.55 30.93
CA ASP A 276 0.89 19.14 31.14
C ASP A 276 1.29 18.28 29.94
N LYS A 277 2.24 17.36 30.16
CA LYS A 277 2.83 16.54 29.10
C LYS A 277 1.91 15.44 28.59
N ASP A 278 0.77 15.16 29.23
CA ASP A 278 -0.08 13.99 28.93
C ASP A 278 -1.44 14.33 28.30
N ASP A 279 -1.73 15.61 28.02
CA ASP A 279 -3.07 16.08 27.63
C ASP A 279 -3.14 16.68 26.20
N ILE A 280 -2.36 16.12 25.27
CA ILE A 280 -2.48 16.48 23.83
C ILE A 280 -3.61 15.66 23.20
N PRO A 281 -4.51 16.31 22.44
CA PRO A 281 -5.54 15.64 21.67
C PRO A 281 -5.00 14.58 20.72
N LYS A 282 -5.52 13.36 20.82
CA LYS A 282 -5.13 12.21 19.98
C LYS A 282 -6.03 12.03 18.77
N THR A 283 -7.30 12.45 18.85
CA THR A 283 -8.28 12.34 17.77
C THR A 283 -8.60 13.69 17.15
N LEU A 284 -9.17 13.67 15.94
CA LEU A 284 -9.62 14.89 15.28
C LEU A 284 -10.68 15.62 16.12
N THR A 285 -11.59 14.85 16.74
CA THR A 285 -12.66 15.41 17.56
C THR A 285 -12.12 16.15 18.79
N GLU A 286 -11.14 15.59 19.49
CA GLU A 286 -10.50 16.23 20.63
C GLU A 286 -9.78 17.53 20.22
N ILE A 287 -9.08 17.52 19.07
CA ILE A 287 -8.39 18.71 18.55
C ILE A 287 -9.38 19.86 18.34
N TYR A 288 -10.53 19.57 17.74
CA TYR A 288 -11.55 20.59 17.45
C TYR A 288 -12.32 21.03 18.70
N ALA A 289 -12.55 20.13 19.67
CA ALA A 289 -13.12 20.51 20.96
C ALA A 289 -12.24 21.54 21.70
N HIS A 290 -10.92 21.31 21.73
CA HIS A 290 -9.99 22.29 22.29
C HIS A 290 -9.90 23.57 21.44
N PHE A 291 -9.98 23.47 20.12
CA PHE A 291 -10.02 24.65 19.26
C PHE A 291 -11.26 25.51 19.56
N LEU A 292 -12.44 24.91 19.75
CA LEU A 292 -13.67 25.59 20.15
C LEU A 292 -13.48 26.33 21.49
N LEU A 293 -12.97 25.64 22.51
CA LEU A 293 -12.66 26.23 23.83
C LEU A 293 -11.75 27.47 23.71
N ILE A 294 -10.74 27.42 22.85
CA ILE A 294 -9.80 28.52 22.60
C ILE A 294 -10.48 29.71 21.90
N GLN A 295 -11.40 29.48 20.98
CA GLN A 295 -12.13 30.59 20.35
C GLN A 295 -13.08 31.27 21.34
N CYS A 296 -13.72 30.52 22.23
CA CYS A 296 -14.58 31.09 23.26
C CYS A 296 -13.81 31.94 24.29
N THR A 297 -12.64 31.46 24.76
CA THR A 297 -11.80 32.21 25.72
C THR A 297 -11.24 33.53 25.16
N ARG A 298 -10.98 33.61 23.85
CA ARG A 298 -10.54 34.87 23.20
C ARG A 298 -11.56 36.01 23.30
N LYS A 299 -12.84 35.69 23.46
CA LYS A 299 -13.92 36.68 23.64
C LYS A 299 -13.88 37.32 25.04
N GLU A 300 -13.36 36.62 26.04
CA GLU A 300 -13.41 37.01 27.46
C GLU A 300 -12.17 37.79 27.94
N GLN A 301 -11.01 37.65 27.28
CA GLN A 301 -9.75 38.37 27.61
C GLN A 301 -9.80 39.92 27.40
N LYS A 302 -10.97 40.51 27.20
CA LYS A 302 -11.20 41.97 27.29
C LYS A 302 -11.75 42.43 28.65
N ASN A 303 -12.09 41.51 29.55
CA ASN A 303 -12.50 41.79 30.94
C ASN A 303 -11.55 41.02 31.88
N GLU A 304 -10.85 41.75 32.77
CA GLU A 304 -9.68 41.26 33.50
C GLU A 304 -9.94 40.40 34.76
N ASP A 305 -11.17 40.01 35.06
CA ASP A 305 -11.45 39.13 36.20
C ASP A 305 -12.34 37.97 35.72
N TYR A 306 -12.02 36.71 36.04
CA TYR A 306 -12.91 35.52 36.17
C TYR A 306 -12.15 34.22 35.83
N GLU A 307 -11.32 33.71 36.75
CA GLU A 307 -10.54 32.47 36.56
C GLU A 307 -11.31 31.15 36.82
N ASP A 308 -12.63 31.16 37.07
CA ASP A 308 -13.35 29.94 37.53
C ASP A 308 -14.74 29.67 36.89
N GLN A 309 -15.08 30.30 35.76
CA GLN A 309 -16.36 30.00 35.06
C GLN A 309 -16.17 29.05 33.87
N ASP A 310 -17.10 28.09 33.72
CA ASP A 310 -17.22 27.24 32.52
C ASP A 310 -17.47 28.12 31.28
N VAL A 311 -16.40 28.49 30.56
CA VAL A 311 -16.41 29.39 29.39
C VAL A 311 -17.41 28.93 28.32
N LEU A 312 -17.60 27.62 28.17
CA LEU A 312 -18.58 27.06 27.25
C LEU A 312 -20.01 27.34 27.70
N LYS A 313 -20.27 27.36 29.02
CA LYS A 313 -21.56 27.74 29.60
C LYS A 313 -21.88 29.20 29.31
N THR A 314 -20.91 30.09 29.50
CA THR A 314 -21.07 31.54 29.27
C THR A 314 -21.35 31.85 27.81
N ASN A 315 -20.76 31.08 26.88
CA ASN A 315 -20.93 31.25 25.43
C ASN A 315 -21.97 30.29 24.81
N LYS A 316 -22.74 29.56 25.62
CA LYS A 316 -23.63 28.47 25.17
C LYS A 316 -24.60 28.91 24.07
N ASP A 317 -25.28 30.03 24.25
CA ASP A 317 -26.28 30.53 23.30
C ASP A 317 -25.67 30.79 21.90
N LEU A 318 -24.52 31.48 21.86
CA LEU A 318 -23.78 31.75 20.63
C LEU A 318 -23.32 30.46 19.94
N ILE A 319 -22.71 29.54 20.70
CA ILE A 319 -22.21 28.27 20.15
C ILE A 319 -23.36 27.50 19.50
N LEU A 320 -24.52 27.44 20.15
CA LEU A 320 -25.69 26.72 19.63
C LEU A 320 -26.27 27.38 18.38
N LYS A 321 -26.37 28.71 18.34
CA LYS A 321 -26.82 29.42 17.12
C LYS A 321 -25.90 29.16 15.93
N LEU A 322 -24.59 29.23 16.14
CA LEU A 322 -23.60 28.91 15.10
C LEU A 322 -23.64 27.42 14.69
N ALA A 323 -23.89 26.53 15.64
CA ALA A 323 -24.01 25.10 15.40
C ALA A 323 -25.28 24.76 14.59
N GLU A 324 -26.40 25.42 14.89
CA GLU A 324 -27.64 25.32 14.11
C GLU A 324 -27.45 25.81 12.67
N LEU A 325 -26.85 26.99 12.50
CA LEU A 325 -26.50 27.54 11.19
C LEU A 325 -25.62 26.55 10.41
N ALA A 326 -24.59 26.01 11.06
CA ALA A 326 -23.69 25.06 10.44
C ALA A 326 -24.41 23.80 9.95
N TYR A 327 -25.34 23.27 10.74
CA TYR A 327 -26.12 22.09 10.38
C TYR A 327 -27.04 22.35 9.19
N ARG A 328 -27.84 23.42 9.22
CA ARG A 328 -28.77 23.78 8.12
C ARG A 328 -28.03 23.98 6.81
N GLN A 329 -26.95 24.76 6.84
CA GLN A 329 -26.15 25.05 5.65
C GLN A 329 -25.41 23.80 5.14
N LEU A 330 -25.03 22.86 6.02
CA LEU A 330 -24.46 21.57 5.62
C LEU A 330 -25.50 20.67 4.94
N GLU A 331 -26.76 20.64 5.42
CA GLU A 331 -27.84 19.87 4.79
C GLU A 331 -28.16 20.35 3.37
N GLU A 332 -28.07 21.66 3.13
CA GLU A 332 -28.30 22.27 1.82
C GLU A 332 -27.06 22.29 0.90
N ASP A 333 -25.93 21.74 1.34
CA ASP A 333 -24.63 21.80 0.64
C ASP A 333 -24.19 23.24 0.32
N ASN A 334 -24.46 24.15 1.26
CA ASN A 334 -24.11 25.57 1.20
C ASN A 334 -22.83 25.86 2.00
N ILE A 335 -21.88 26.52 1.33
CA ILE A 335 -20.63 26.99 1.95
C ILE A 335 -20.67 28.50 2.24
N LEU A 336 -21.48 29.25 1.48
CA LEU A 336 -21.77 30.67 1.72
C LEU A 336 -23.19 30.79 2.24
N PHE A 337 -23.36 31.69 3.19
CA PHE A 337 -24.66 32.11 3.72
C PHE A 337 -24.73 33.64 3.78
N ARG A 338 -25.94 34.18 3.71
CA ARG A 338 -26.23 35.60 3.63
C ARG A 338 -26.66 36.16 4.99
N GLU A 339 -26.95 37.45 5.06
CA GLU A 339 -27.50 38.07 6.26
C GLU A 339 -28.85 37.47 6.64
N GLU A 340 -29.68 37.11 5.66
CA GLU A 340 -30.99 36.51 5.92
C GLU A 340 -30.88 35.16 6.64
N ASP A 341 -29.88 34.34 6.29
CA ASP A 341 -29.60 33.05 6.94
C ASP A 341 -29.15 33.25 8.40
N LEU A 342 -28.41 34.32 8.68
CA LEU A 342 -27.97 34.67 10.03
C LEU A 342 -29.13 35.15 10.90
N GLU A 343 -30.01 35.98 10.33
CA GLU A 343 -31.22 36.47 10.98
C GLU A 343 -32.17 35.32 11.33
N GLU A 344 -32.33 34.35 10.44
CA GLU A 344 -33.17 33.17 10.68
C GLU A 344 -32.67 32.33 11.87
N CYS A 345 -31.35 32.22 12.02
CA CYS A 345 -30.70 31.59 13.18
C CYS A 345 -30.54 32.53 14.40
N ARG A 346 -31.08 33.76 14.34
CA ARG A 346 -31.02 34.77 15.42
C ARG A 346 -29.60 35.14 15.84
N ILE A 347 -28.68 35.21 14.87
CA ILE A 347 -27.27 35.57 15.06
C ILE A 347 -27.10 37.07 14.81
N ASP A 348 -26.55 37.80 15.78
CA ASP A 348 -26.23 39.23 15.62
C ASP A 348 -24.84 39.40 14.97
N ILE A 349 -24.78 40.00 13.79
CA ILE A 349 -23.52 40.17 13.04
C ILE A 349 -22.44 40.89 13.86
N HIS A 350 -22.81 41.94 14.61
CA HIS A 350 -21.88 42.80 15.34
C HIS A 350 -21.51 42.25 16.73
N GLN A 351 -22.41 41.53 17.39
CA GLN A 351 -22.14 40.95 18.71
C GLN A 351 -21.56 39.53 18.64
N ASP A 352 -22.06 38.71 17.72
CA ASP A 352 -21.81 37.27 17.65
C ASP A 352 -20.73 36.93 16.63
N LEU A 353 -20.83 37.46 15.40
CA LEU A 353 -20.00 37.01 14.29
C LEU A 353 -18.58 37.59 14.31
N GLU A 354 -18.44 38.92 14.41
CA GLU A 354 -17.15 39.63 14.45
C GLU A 354 -16.24 39.16 15.61
N LYS A 355 -16.84 38.67 16.70
CA LYS A 355 -16.13 38.25 17.92
C LYS A 355 -15.89 36.75 18.03
N SER A 356 -16.55 35.93 17.21
CA SER A 356 -16.47 34.45 17.30
C SER A 356 -15.13 33.87 16.82
N GLY A 357 -14.48 34.51 15.84
CA GLY A 357 -13.30 33.96 15.16
C GLY A 357 -13.56 32.70 14.33
N MET A 358 -14.81 32.23 14.23
CA MET A 358 -15.19 30.99 13.51
C MET A 358 -15.75 31.25 12.12
N CYS A 359 -16.31 32.43 11.89
CA CYS A 359 -16.83 32.89 10.62
C CYS A 359 -15.99 34.05 10.09
N ARG A 360 -16.00 34.24 8.77
CA ARG A 360 -15.40 35.39 8.09
C ARG A 360 -16.40 36.03 7.15
N GLU A 361 -16.35 37.36 7.08
CA GLU A 361 -17.09 38.14 6.09
C GLU A 361 -16.37 38.11 4.74
N VAL A 362 -17.14 38.03 3.66
CA VAL A 362 -16.68 38.06 2.29
C VAL A 362 -17.51 39.11 1.54
N PHE A 363 -16.87 40.18 1.09
CA PHE A 363 -17.55 41.25 0.35
C PHE A 363 -17.76 40.85 -1.11
N VAL A 364 -19.01 40.95 -1.59
CA VAL A 364 -19.32 40.85 -3.02
C VAL A 364 -20.18 42.05 -3.43
N SER A 365 -19.71 42.81 -4.41
CA SER A 365 -20.44 43.98 -4.91
C SER A 365 -21.39 43.53 -6.01
N GLU A 366 -22.70 43.73 -5.85
CA GLU A 366 -23.62 43.65 -6.99
C GLU A 366 -23.91 45.07 -7.48
N ARG A 367 -23.61 45.32 -8.76
CA ARG A 367 -23.97 46.54 -9.52
C ARG A 367 -23.77 47.87 -8.81
N LEU A 368 -22.59 48.47 -8.96
CA LEU A 368 -22.23 49.90 -8.77
C LEU A 368 -22.61 50.62 -7.44
N PHE A 369 -23.60 50.19 -6.64
CA PHE A 369 -24.11 50.88 -5.45
C PHE A 369 -24.60 49.99 -4.28
N SER A 370 -24.77 48.66 -4.42
CA SER A 370 -25.08 47.77 -3.27
C SER A 370 -23.97 46.74 -3.01
N LYS A 371 -23.37 46.78 -1.81
CA LYS A 371 -22.50 45.70 -1.31
C LYS A 371 -23.40 44.69 -0.60
N GLN A 372 -23.46 43.45 -1.10
CA GLN A 372 -24.09 42.36 -0.35
C GLN A 372 -23.02 41.69 0.51
N ARG A 373 -23.29 41.57 1.79
CA ARG A 373 -22.42 40.86 2.74
C ARG A 373 -22.78 39.39 2.71
N VAL A 374 -21.78 38.56 2.42
CA VAL A 374 -21.91 37.10 2.50
C VAL A 374 -20.85 36.57 3.46
N TYR A 375 -21.16 35.48 4.13
CA TYR A 375 -20.37 34.93 5.22
C TYR A 375 -20.07 33.46 4.95
N CYS A 376 -18.98 32.98 5.55
CA CYS A 376 -18.69 31.56 5.60
C CYS A 376 -17.92 31.21 6.86
N PHE A 377 -17.92 29.94 7.25
CA PHE A 377 -16.96 29.45 8.23
C PHE A 377 -15.52 29.63 7.71
N VAL A 378 -14.56 29.84 8.61
CA VAL A 378 -13.14 30.00 8.27
C VAL A 378 -12.62 28.81 7.45
N HIS A 379 -13.13 27.61 7.75
CA HIS A 379 -12.91 26.40 6.99
C HIS A 379 -14.12 25.45 7.08
N LEU A 380 -14.36 24.65 6.04
CA LEU A 380 -15.50 23.71 5.98
C LEU A 380 -15.51 22.71 7.13
N SER A 381 -14.34 22.24 7.57
CA SER A 381 -14.25 21.32 8.72
C SER A 381 -14.76 21.91 10.03
N ILE A 382 -14.77 23.24 10.18
CA ILE A 382 -15.36 23.91 11.34
C ILE A 382 -16.90 23.86 11.22
N GLN A 383 -17.44 24.06 10.02
CA GLN A 383 -18.87 23.89 9.77
C GLN A 383 -19.32 22.44 10.05
N GLU A 384 -18.60 21.45 9.55
CA GLU A 384 -18.89 20.03 9.78
C GLU A 384 -18.82 19.65 11.27
N PHE A 385 -17.84 20.20 12.00
CA PHE A 385 -17.70 20.01 13.45
C PHE A 385 -18.86 20.63 14.22
N MET A 386 -19.22 21.89 13.92
CA MET A 386 -20.30 22.61 14.58
C MET A 386 -21.67 21.96 14.27
N ALA A 387 -21.87 21.47 13.05
CA ALA A 387 -23.05 20.70 12.68
C ALA A 387 -23.16 19.39 13.49
N ALA A 388 -22.05 18.67 13.69
CA ALA A 388 -22.03 17.47 14.53
C ALA A 388 -22.38 17.79 15.99
N LEU A 389 -21.84 18.89 16.53
CA LEU A 389 -22.16 19.36 17.88
C LEU A 389 -23.66 19.66 18.03
N PHE A 390 -24.27 20.31 17.04
CA PHE A 390 -25.69 20.62 17.05
C PHE A 390 -26.57 19.36 17.07
N VAL A 391 -26.19 18.33 16.31
CA VAL A 391 -26.90 17.05 16.27
C VAL A 391 -26.83 16.33 17.61
N VAL A 392 -25.64 16.25 18.22
CA VAL A 392 -25.46 15.65 19.55
C VAL A 392 -26.24 16.42 20.61
N TYR A 393 -26.17 17.75 20.58
CA TYR A 393 -26.93 18.61 21.49
C TYR A 393 -28.44 18.40 21.36
N SER A 394 -28.96 18.47 20.13
CA SER A 394 -30.39 18.29 19.84
C SER A 394 -30.91 16.95 20.34
N PHE A 395 -30.13 15.88 20.13
CA PHE A 395 -30.42 14.56 20.66
C PHE A 395 -30.45 14.55 22.19
N SER A 396 -29.44 15.14 22.84
CA SER A 396 -29.35 15.18 24.31
C SER A 396 -30.51 15.95 24.97
N THR A 397 -31.08 16.94 24.26
CA THR A 397 -32.23 17.73 24.73
C THR A 397 -33.58 17.14 24.33
N GLY A 398 -33.61 16.03 23.59
CA GLY A 398 -34.84 15.40 23.11
C GLY A 398 -35.55 16.16 21.97
N ASN A 399 -34.85 17.05 21.26
CA ASN A 399 -35.41 17.82 20.16
C ASN A 399 -35.33 17.03 18.83
N PHE A 400 -36.11 15.95 18.74
CA PHE A 400 -36.07 15.02 17.59
C PHE A 400 -36.66 15.60 16.30
N GLU A 401 -37.44 16.68 16.38
CA GLU A 401 -38.00 17.36 15.20
C GLU A 401 -36.91 17.84 14.24
N VAL A 402 -35.81 18.36 14.80
CA VAL A 402 -34.66 18.87 14.05
C VAL A 402 -33.81 17.73 13.46
N LEU A 403 -33.93 16.52 14.00
CA LEU A 403 -33.19 15.33 13.58
C LEU A 403 -33.94 14.47 12.55
N LYS A 404 -35.15 14.88 12.14
CA LYS A 404 -35.97 14.15 11.16
C LYS A 404 -35.23 13.90 9.85
N SER A 405 -34.41 14.85 9.42
CA SER A 405 -33.64 14.75 8.18
C SER A 405 -32.53 13.68 8.22
N LEU A 406 -32.24 13.10 9.38
CA LEU A 406 -31.34 11.95 9.52
C LEU A 406 -32.07 10.61 9.40
N ASP A 407 -33.39 10.55 9.20
CA ASP A 407 -34.19 9.32 9.02
C ASP A 407 -33.98 8.28 10.14
N MET A 408 -34.07 8.71 11.41
CA MET A 408 -33.86 7.84 12.56
C MET A 408 -34.97 6.79 12.72
N GLU A 409 -34.58 5.52 12.88
CA GLU A 409 -35.51 4.39 13.08
C GLU A 409 -35.92 4.19 14.56
N GLY A 410 -35.44 5.04 15.48
CA GLY A 410 -35.71 4.97 16.92
C GLY A 410 -35.13 6.16 17.68
N GLN A 411 -35.32 6.21 19.00
CA GLN A 411 -34.92 7.35 19.86
C GLN A 411 -33.64 7.12 20.69
N THR A 412 -32.92 6.02 20.44
CA THR A 412 -31.66 5.74 21.16
C THR A 412 -30.44 6.31 20.42
N LEU A 413 -29.31 6.41 21.11
CA LEU A 413 -28.08 6.94 20.54
C LEU A 413 -27.60 6.10 19.34
N HIS A 414 -27.64 4.77 19.41
CA HIS A 414 -27.22 3.94 18.29
C HIS A 414 -28.10 4.12 17.05
N HIS A 415 -29.40 4.38 17.19
CA HIS A 415 -30.25 4.68 16.03
C HIS A 415 -29.80 5.96 15.33
N LEU A 416 -29.47 7.02 16.09
CA LEU A 416 -28.90 8.26 15.55
C LEU A 416 -27.59 7.99 14.81
N LEU A 417 -26.63 7.33 15.46
CA LEU A 417 -25.29 7.11 14.90
C LEU A 417 -25.34 6.19 13.67
N GLN A 418 -26.11 5.11 13.71
CA GLN A 418 -26.32 4.22 12.55
C GLN A 418 -26.97 4.97 11.39
N SER A 419 -27.90 5.90 11.68
CA SER A 419 -28.51 6.71 10.63
C SER A 419 -27.54 7.66 9.96
N ALA A 420 -26.68 8.32 10.74
CA ALA A 420 -25.63 9.15 10.21
C ALA A 420 -24.62 8.34 9.36
N VAL A 421 -24.25 7.13 9.80
CA VAL A 421 -23.42 6.21 9.00
C VAL A 421 -24.10 5.91 7.66
N ARG A 422 -25.40 5.59 7.67
CA ARG A 422 -26.17 5.30 6.45
C ARG A 422 -26.20 6.50 5.49
N LYS A 423 -26.47 7.71 5.99
CA LYS A 423 -26.52 8.95 5.20
C LYS A 423 -25.15 9.31 4.60
N SER A 424 -24.06 9.14 5.37
CA SER A 424 -22.68 9.30 4.85
C SER A 424 -22.35 8.28 3.76
N LEU A 425 -22.79 7.01 3.89
CA LEU A 425 -22.57 6.00 2.86
C LEU A 425 -23.36 6.27 1.56
N GLN A 426 -24.48 6.99 1.63
CA GLN A 426 -25.29 7.40 0.47
C GLN A 426 -24.73 8.66 -0.22
N SER A 427 -23.90 9.45 0.47
CA SER A 427 -23.25 10.63 -0.09
C SER A 427 -22.34 10.25 -1.27
N ARG A 428 -22.52 10.86 -2.44
CA ARG A 428 -21.69 10.55 -3.62
C ARG A 428 -20.28 11.13 -3.52
N ASN A 429 -20.15 12.33 -2.98
CA ASN A 429 -18.89 13.09 -2.90
C ASN A 429 -18.23 13.06 -1.52
N GLY A 430 -18.84 12.40 -0.52
CA GLY A 430 -18.28 12.27 0.83
C GLY A 430 -18.34 13.53 1.69
N HIS A 431 -19.19 14.50 1.33
CA HIS A 431 -19.35 15.75 2.08
C HIS A 431 -19.80 15.58 3.54
N LEU A 432 -20.26 14.38 3.94
CA LEU A 432 -20.67 14.07 5.32
C LEU A 432 -19.64 13.25 6.10
N ASP A 433 -18.50 12.93 5.51
CA ASP A 433 -17.55 11.98 6.10
C ASP A 433 -16.86 12.56 7.34
N LEU A 434 -16.46 13.83 7.29
CA LEU A 434 -15.86 14.50 8.45
C LEU A 434 -16.91 14.79 9.53
N PHE A 435 -18.11 15.21 9.12
CA PHE A 435 -19.26 15.35 10.03
C PHE A 435 -19.54 14.05 10.79
N LEU A 436 -19.58 12.90 10.11
CA LEU A 436 -19.79 11.59 10.73
C LEU A 436 -18.70 11.27 11.76
N ARG A 437 -17.43 11.52 11.41
CA ARG A 437 -16.30 11.30 12.31
C ARG A 437 -16.41 12.11 13.59
N PHE A 438 -16.75 13.40 13.48
CA PHE A 438 -16.98 14.27 14.64
C PHE A 438 -18.17 13.81 15.48
N LEU A 439 -19.28 13.45 14.84
CA LEU A 439 -20.48 12.96 15.52
C LEU A 439 -20.18 11.71 16.36
N LEU A 440 -19.46 10.74 15.78
CA LEU A 440 -19.04 9.53 16.47
C LEU A 440 -18.06 9.84 17.61
N GLY A 441 -17.05 10.68 17.37
CA GLY A 441 -16.11 11.08 18.41
C GLY A 441 -16.77 11.80 19.58
N MET A 442 -17.74 12.69 19.33
CA MET A 442 -18.50 13.41 20.35
C MET A 442 -19.45 12.50 21.14
N SER A 443 -19.83 11.35 20.57
CA SER A 443 -20.72 10.39 21.24
C SER A 443 -20.05 9.63 22.39
N LEU A 444 -18.71 9.69 22.51
CA LEU A 444 -17.95 9.10 23.61
C LEU A 444 -17.96 10.00 24.86
N GLU A 445 -18.23 9.41 26.02
CA GLU A 445 -18.24 10.07 27.33
C GLU A 445 -16.91 10.77 27.63
N CYS A 446 -15.79 10.15 27.28
CA CYS A 446 -14.47 10.76 27.48
C CYS A 446 -14.29 12.10 26.74
N ASN A 447 -14.91 12.25 25.57
CA ASN A 447 -14.86 13.48 24.78
C ASN A 447 -15.98 14.45 25.18
N GLN A 448 -17.13 13.96 25.65
CA GLN A 448 -18.22 14.81 26.17
C GLN A 448 -17.77 15.69 27.32
N LYS A 449 -16.83 15.20 28.16
CA LYS A 449 -16.21 15.99 29.24
C LYS A 449 -15.54 17.27 28.74
N LEU A 450 -15.01 17.28 27.51
CA LEU A 450 -14.39 18.47 26.90
C LEU A 450 -15.42 19.57 26.57
N PHE A 451 -16.69 19.20 26.44
CA PHE A 451 -17.79 20.13 26.16
C PHE A 451 -18.50 20.60 27.45
N GLY A 452 -18.06 20.14 28.62
CA GLY A 452 -18.54 20.60 29.92
C GLY A 452 -20.07 20.56 30.03
N SER A 453 -20.68 21.66 30.47
CA SER A 453 -22.12 21.77 30.65
C SER A 453 -22.95 21.79 29.35
N LEU A 454 -22.35 21.92 28.16
CA LEU A 454 -23.10 21.89 26.90
C LEU A 454 -23.72 20.52 26.63
N LEU A 455 -23.01 19.44 26.96
CA LEU A 455 -23.43 18.05 26.69
C LEU A 455 -23.68 17.23 27.97
N ALA A 456 -23.68 17.86 29.15
CA ALA A 456 -23.72 17.19 30.46
C ALA A 456 -24.96 16.31 30.76
N GLY A 457 -26.00 16.34 29.91
CA GLY A 457 -27.21 15.51 30.07
C GLY A 457 -27.22 14.21 29.27
N MET A 458 -26.21 13.97 28.42
CA MET A 458 -26.17 12.78 27.56
C MET A 458 -25.58 11.59 28.32
N GLN A 459 -26.39 10.56 28.60
CA GLN A 459 -25.85 9.29 29.11
C GLN A 459 -25.29 8.47 27.96
N GLU A 460 -23.96 8.30 27.93
CA GLU A 460 -23.35 7.30 27.04
C GLU A 460 -23.88 5.91 27.42
N SER A 461 -24.49 5.24 26.46
CA SER A 461 -24.76 3.81 26.57
C SER A 461 -23.62 3.08 25.89
N LYS A 462 -22.72 2.47 26.68
CA LYS A 462 -21.67 1.56 26.17
C LYS A 462 -22.25 0.52 25.20
N GLU A 463 -23.48 0.08 25.46
CA GLU A 463 -24.23 -0.82 24.58
C GLU A 463 -24.55 -0.17 23.22
N SER A 464 -24.96 1.10 23.20
CA SER A 464 -25.21 1.83 21.96
C SER A 464 -23.93 2.05 21.13
N ILE A 465 -22.80 2.36 21.77
CA ILE A 465 -21.51 2.45 21.08
C ILE A 465 -21.14 1.08 20.49
N LYS A 466 -21.27 0.00 21.25
CA LYS A 466 -21.01 -1.37 20.79
C LYS A 466 -21.89 -1.76 19.58
N HIS A 467 -23.19 -1.45 19.61
CA HIS A 467 -24.08 -1.67 18.47
C HIS A 467 -23.68 -0.85 17.23
N THR A 468 -23.19 0.38 17.44
CA THR A 468 -22.72 1.24 16.35
C THR A 468 -21.42 0.71 15.74
N VAL A 469 -20.46 0.29 16.58
CA VAL A 469 -19.21 -0.36 16.13
C VAL A 469 -19.52 -1.61 15.32
N GLN A 470 -20.42 -2.47 15.81
CA GLN A 470 -20.82 -3.67 15.08
C GLN A 470 -21.46 -3.32 13.73
N TYR A 471 -22.33 -2.30 13.68
CA TYR A 471 -22.95 -1.85 12.43
C TYR A 471 -21.93 -1.33 11.41
N ILE A 472 -20.89 -0.62 11.87
CA ILE A 472 -19.79 -0.15 11.01
C ILE A 472 -19.00 -1.35 10.46
N LYS A 473 -18.68 -2.34 11.30
CA LYS A 473 -17.99 -3.58 10.90
C LYS A 473 -18.80 -4.40 9.90
N ASP A 474 -20.10 -4.54 10.14
CA ASP A 474 -21.01 -5.22 9.22
C ASP A 474 -21.07 -4.47 7.88
N SER A 475 -21.03 -3.13 7.92
CA SER A 475 -20.99 -2.30 6.71
C SER A 475 -19.68 -2.48 5.93
N LEU A 476 -18.52 -2.50 6.59
CA LEU A 476 -17.22 -2.79 5.98
C LEU A 476 -17.18 -4.15 5.26
N SER A 477 -17.93 -5.14 5.78
CA SER A 477 -18.00 -6.47 5.19
C SER A 477 -18.82 -6.55 3.88
N LYS A 478 -19.55 -5.48 3.51
CA LYS A 478 -20.36 -5.44 2.30
C LYS A 478 -19.49 -5.27 1.05
N ARG A 479 -19.72 -6.10 0.02
CA ARG A 479 -18.87 -6.17 -1.18
C ARG A 479 -18.90 -4.95 -2.10
N ASN A 480 -19.95 -4.12 -2.04
CA ASN A 480 -20.18 -3.03 -3.00
C ASN A 480 -19.70 -1.65 -2.50
N GLN A 481 -18.97 -1.59 -1.39
CA GLN A 481 -18.45 -0.31 -0.89
C GLN A 481 -17.26 0.17 -1.74
N SER A 482 -17.21 1.49 -1.95
CA SER A 482 -16.03 2.11 -2.53
C SER A 482 -14.89 2.13 -1.51
N THR A 483 -13.69 2.28 -2.04
CA THR A 483 -12.45 2.41 -1.26
C THR A 483 -12.54 3.50 -0.20
N GLU A 484 -13.02 4.68 -0.61
CA GLU A 484 -13.12 5.90 0.18
C GLU A 484 -14.08 5.71 1.36
N ARG A 485 -15.19 5.01 1.11
CA ARG A 485 -16.17 4.64 2.14
C ARG A 485 -15.56 3.68 3.15
N CYS A 486 -14.86 2.64 2.71
CA CYS A 486 -14.19 1.71 3.62
C CYS A 486 -13.15 2.43 4.49
N MET A 487 -12.35 3.32 3.91
CA MET A 487 -11.38 4.13 4.66
C MET A 487 -12.06 5.03 5.69
N ASN A 488 -13.11 5.75 5.29
CA ASN A 488 -13.85 6.61 6.22
C ASN A 488 -14.43 5.80 7.38
N LEU A 489 -15.02 4.63 7.12
CA LEU A 489 -15.54 3.74 8.17
C LEU A 489 -14.44 3.25 9.13
N MET A 490 -13.23 2.94 8.64
CA MET A 490 -12.11 2.59 9.53
C MET A 490 -11.65 3.80 10.36
N LEU A 491 -11.62 5.00 9.78
CA LEU A 491 -11.35 6.25 10.51
C LEU A 491 -12.43 6.55 11.56
N CYS A 492 -13.69 6.22 11.29
CA CYS A 492 -14.77 6.30 12.27
C CYS A 492 -14.52 5.38 13.47
N LEU A 493 -14.00 4.16 13.25
CA LEU A 493 -13.61 3.26 14.35
C LEU A 493 -12.46 3.83 15.19
N LEU A 494 -11.53 4.57 14.57
CA LEU A 494 -10.48 5.30 15.30
C LEU A 494 -11.05 6.44 16.16
N GLU A 495 -11.99 7.23 15.65
CA GLU A 495 -12.67 8.28 16.45
C GLU A 495 -13.47 7.69 17.62
N LEU A 496 -14.02 6.48 17.45
CA LEU A 496 -14.68 5.71 18.51
C LEU A 496 -13.69 5.05 19.49
N LYS A 497 -12.37 5.21 19.29
CA LYS A 497 -11.31 4.59 20.10
C LYS A 497 -11.49 3.07 20.24
N ASP A 498 -11.96 2.41 19.17
CA ASP A 498 -12.21 0.97 19.17
C ASP A 498 -10.90 0.18 19.22
N SER A 499 -10.57 -0.36 20.38
CA SER A 499 -9.39 -1.20 20.58
C SER A 499 -9.51 -2.56 19.88
N SER A 500 -10.71 -2.96 19.43
CA SER A 500 -10.93 -4.22 18.72
C SER A 500 -10.55 -4.19 17.24
N LEU A 501 -10.13 -3.04 16.71
CA LEU A 501 -9.79 -2.87 15.30
C LEU A 501 -8.63 -3.76 14.83
N GLN A 502 -7.58 -3.88 15.65
CA GLN A 502 -6.49 -4.82 15.38
C GLN A 502 -6.99 -6.27 15.39
N THR A 503 -7.82 -6.62 16.37
CA THR A 503 -8.47 -7.94 16.44
C THR A 503 -9.32 -8.24 15.20
N GLU A 504 -9.97 -7.24 14.62
CA GLU A 504 -10.75 -7.37 13.39
C GLU A 504 -9.86 -7.63 12.17
N ILE A 505 -8.73 -6.92 12.06
CA ILE A 505 -7.74 -7.17 11.00
C ILE A 505 -7.20 -8.60 11.10
N GLU A 506 -6.93 -9.08 12.32
CA GLU A 506 -6.55 -10.47 12.58
C GLU A 506 -7.69 -11.45 12.26
N ALA A 507 -8.95 -11.09 12.52
CA ALA A 507 -10.10 -11.90 12.16
C ALA A 507 -10.24 -12.04 10.63
N TYR A 508 -9.92 -11.00 9.85
CA TYR A 508 -9.92 -11.10 8.38
C TYR A 508 -8.88 -12.07 7.85
N LYS A 509 -7.72 -12.23 8.51
CA LYS A 509 -6.72 -13.26 8.15
C LYS A 509 -7.25 -14.68 8.35
N LYS A 510 -8.05 -14.90 9.41
CA LYS A 510 -8.63 -16.22 9.73
C LYS A 510 -9.92 -16.51 8.96
N SER A 511 -10.50 -15.50 8.32
CA SER A 511 -11.78 -15.61 7.65
C SER A 511 -11.66 -16.32 6.30
N LYS A 512 -12.59 -17.26 6.04
CA LYS A 512 -12.76 -17.84 4.70
C LYS A 512 -13.48 -16.89 3.72
N LYS A 513 -13.96 -15.72 4.17
CA LYS A 513 -14.64 -14.76 3.30
C LYS A 513 -13.65 -14.06 2.38
N ILE A 514 -13.98 -14.00 1.08
CA ILE A 514 -13.20 -13.24 0.10
C ILE A 514 -13.36 -11.73 0.39
N LEU A 515 -12.26 -11.07 0.70
CA LEU A 515 -12.18 -9.63 0.95
C LEU A 515 -12.24 -8.85 -0.37
N SER A 516 -13.00 -7.77 -0.41
CA SER A 516 -13.05 -6.88 -1.57
C SER A 516 -11.73 -6.11 -1.72
N PRO A 517 -11.35 -5.69 -2.95
CA PRO A 517 -10.18 -4.84 -3.13
C PRO A 517 -10.25 -3.50 -2.36
N ALA A 518 -11.46 -2.95 -2.17
CA ALA A 518 -11.69 -1.74 -1.38
C ALA A 518 -11.40 -1.95 0.11
N LEU A 519 -11.79 -3.10 0.66
CA LEU A 519 -11.47 -3.45 2.03
C LEU A 519 -9.98 -3.74 2.22
N CYS A 520 -9.34 -4.43 1.27
CA CYS A 520 -7.89 -4.68 1.25
C CYS A 520 -7.09 -3.37 1.34
N SER A 521 -7.47 -2.42 0.52
CA SER A 521 -7.02 -1.03 0.53
C SER A 521 -7.15 -0.34 1.90
N ALA A 522 -8.32 -0.48 2.56
CA ALA A 522 -8.54 0.08 3.88
C ALA A 522 -7.72 -0.64 4.97
N ILE A 523 -7.56 -1.95 4.88
CA ILE A 523 -6.71 -2.75 5.77
C ILE A 523 -5.25 -2.28 5.67
N ALA A 524 -4.72 -2.14 4.45
CA ALA A 524 -3.36 -1.65 4.24
C ALA A 524 -3.17 -0.27 4.88
N TYR A 525 -4.07 0.69 4.59
CA TYR A 525 -4.05 2.02 5.20
C TYR A 525 -4.04 1.95 6.74
N MET A 526 -4.85 1.08 7.32
CA MET A 526 -4.95 0.96 8.76
C MET A 526 -3.72 0.35 9.41
N MET A 527 -3.05 -0.60 8.74
CA MET A 527 -1.74 -1.09 9.19
C MET A 527 -0.67 0.01 9.18
N LEU A 528 -0.82 1.01 8.31
CA LEU A 528 0.11 2.13 8.18
C LEU A 528 -0.15 3.23 9.21
N VAL A 529 -1.39 3.34 9.71
CA VAL A 529 -1.80 4.30 10.74
C VAL A 529 -1.67 3.71 12.15
N ALA A 530 -1.64 2.39 12.29
CA ALA A 530 -1.56 1.70 13.58
C ALA A 530 -0.34 2.17 14.39
N GLU A 531 -0.56 2.45 15.68
CA GLU A 531 0.50 2.89 16.61
C GLU A 531 1.58 1.81 16.76
N GLU A 532 1.15 0.55 16.84
CA GLU A 532 2.05 -0.60 16.90
C GLU A 532 2.35 -1.14 15.50
N THR A 533 3.64 -1.30 15.18
CA THR A 533 4.08 -1.97 13.95
C THR A 533 3.97 -3.48 14.13
N PRO A 534 3.14 -4.19 13.34
CA PRO A 534 3.09 -5.65 13.39
C PRO A 534 4.46 -6.24 13.05
N ASP A 535 4.83 -7.32 13.75
CA ASP A 535 6.08 -8.01 13.51
C ASP A 535 6.09 -8.64 12.12
N GLU A 536 4.98 -9.25 11.70
CA GLU A 536 4.86 -9.92 10.41
C GLU A 536 3.59 -9.54 9.64
N PHE A 537 3.75 -9.33 8.34
CA PHE A 537 2.66 -9.23 7.37
C PHE A 537 2.82 -10.33 6.32
N ASP A 538 1.84 -11.24 6.26
CA ASP A 538 1.74 -12.27 5.23
C ASP A 538 0.55 -11.99 4.32
N MET A 539 0.83 -11.69 3.05
CA MET A 539 -0.22 -11.39 2.08
C MET A 539 -1.12 -12.59 1.81
N MET A 540 -0.58 -13.81 1.82
CA MET A 540 -1.34 -15.03 1.53
C MET A 540 -2.26 -15.46 2.68
N SER A 541 -2.13 -14.81 3.85
CA SER A 541 -3.08 -14.97 4.95
C SER A 541 -4.44 -14.31 4.66
N TYR A 542 -4.51 -13.38 3.69
CA TYR A 542 -5.76 -12.70 3.33
C TYR A 542 -6.42 -13.36 2.12
N ASN A 543 -7.65 -13.86 2.30
CA ASN A 543 -8.42 -14.41 1.19
C ASN A 543 -8.95 -13.29 0.28
N THR A 544 -8.29 -13.00 -0.85
CA THR A 544 -8.71 -11.98 -1.80
C THR A 544 -8.28 -12.27 -3.25
N THR A 545 -8.80 -11.47 -4.18
CA THR A 545 -8.45 -11.49 -5.63
C THR A 545 -7.06 -10.91 -5.89
N ASP A 546 -6.49 -11.10 -7.08
CA ASP A 546 -5.22 -10.46 -7.50
C ASP A 546 -5.25 -8.94 -7.30
N LYS A 547 -6.36 -8.30 -7.68
CA LYS A 547 -6.56 -6.87 -7.47
C LYS A 547 -6.53 -6.50 -5.99
N GLY A 548 -7.01 -7.35 -5.10
CA GLY A 548 -6.95 -7.14 -3.65
C GLY A 548 -5.53 -7.32 -3.10
N ARG A 549 -4.81 -8.36 -3.55
CA ARG A 549 -3.39 -8.58 -3.22
C ARG A 549 -2.53 -7.37 -3.57
N LEU A 550 -2.72 -6.83 -4.78
CA LEU A 550 -2.06 -5.62 -5.24
C LEU A 550 -2.34 -4.39 -4.37
N ARG A 551 -3.50 -4.31 -3.71
CA ARG A 551 -3.83 -3.25 -2.74
C ARG A 551 -3.23 -3.47 -1.37
N LEU A 552 -2.90 -4.71 -1.02
CA LEU A 552 -2.28 -5.07 0.24
C LEU A 552 -0.76 -4.90 0.22
N VAL A 553 -0.12 -4.84 -0.95
CA VAL A 553 1.34 -4.68 -1.10
C VAL A 553 1.88 -3.55 -0.22
N THR A 554 1.16 -2.45 -0.05
CA THR A 554 1.63 -1.29 0.72
C THR A 554 1.63 -1.47 2.22
N ALA A 555 0.93 -2.48 2.73
CA ALA A 555 1.00 -2.85 4.13
C ALA A 555 2.42 -3.23 4.58
N VAL A 556 3.30 -3.68 3.65
CA VAL A 556 4.69 -4.05 3.96
C VAL A 556 5.49 -2.91 4.59
N ARG A 557 5.16 -1.65 4.28
CA ARG A 557 5.80 -0.47 4.90
C ARG A 557 5.53 -0.40 6.41
N GLY A 558 4.39 -0.95 6.85
CA GLY A 558 3.93 -0.89 8.23
C GLY A 558 4.49 -1.98 9.14
N CYS A 559 5.17 -3.01 8.61
CA CYS A 559 5.63 -4.17 9.37
C CYS A 559 7.16 -4.29 9.45
N LYS A 560 7.65 -5.21 10.28
CA LYS A 560 9.09 -5.56 10.36
C LYS A 560 9.49 -6.67 9.40
N ARG A 561 8.61 -7.65 9.17
CA ARG A 561 8.77 -8.75 8.21
C ARG A 561 7.62 -8.78 7.22
N GLY A 562 7.93 -8.69 5.93
CA GLY A 562 6.96 -8.79 4.84
C GLY A 562 7.12 -10.11 4.09
N ARG A 563 6.09 -10.96 4.11
CA ARG A 563 6.03 -12.21 3.34
C ARG A 563 5.04 -12.06 2.18
N LEU A 564 5.58 -12.06 0.96
CA LEU A 564 4.83 -11.96 -0.29
C LEU A 564 5.16 -13.14 -1.22
N VAL A 565 5.31 -14.35 -0.66
CA VAL A 565 5.62 -15.56 -1.43
C VAL A 565 4.47 -15.92 -2.35
N ASN A 566 4.76 -16.20 -3.63
CA ASN A 566 3.77 -16.68 -4.60
C ASN A 566 2.48 -15.84 -4.62
N CYS A 567 2.65 -14.51 -4.63
CA CYS A 567 1.55 -13.54 -4.56
C CYS A 567 1.13 -13.02 -5.94
N GLY A 568 1.81 -13.43 -7.01
CA GLY A 568 1.57 -12.92 -8.36
C GLY A 568 1.99 -11.46 -8.50
N LEU A 569 3.11 -11.08 -7.88
CA LEU A 569 3.62 -9.71 -7.92
C LEU A 569 3.98 -9.30 -9.35
N ASP A 570 3.49 -8.13 -9.76
CA ASP A 570 3.81 -7.50 -11.03
C ASP A 570 4.84 -6.37 -10.88
N LYS A 571 5.23 -5.77 -12.00
CA LYS A 571 6.13 -4.62 -12.04
C LYS A 571 5.65 -3.45 -11.15
N ILE A 572 4.34 -3.25 -11.08
CA ILE A 572 3.74 -2.19 -10.25
C ILE A 572 3.93 -2.51 -8.77
N SER A 573 3.79 -3.77 -8.38
CA SER A 573 4.02 -4.26 -7.01
C SER A 573 5.47 -4.04 -6.60
N CYS A 574 6.44 -4.39 -7.44
CA CYS A 574 7.87 -4.15 -7.20
C CYS A 574 8.17 -2.66 -6.98
N LYS A 575 7.64 -1.79 -7.84
CA LYS A 575 7.78 -0.34 -7.69
C LYS A 575 7.16 0.18 -6.38
N THR A 576 6.05 -0.41 -5.99
CA THR A 576 5.35 -0.07 -4.75
C THR A 576 6.18 -0.46 -3.52
N ILE A 577 6.81 -1.63 -3.55
CA ILE A 577 7.74 -2.10 -2.51
C ILE A 577 9.00 -1.21 -2.47
N SER A 578 9.56 -0.85 -3.63
CA SER A 578 10.66 0.12 -3.71
C SER A 578 10.31 1.43 -2.99
N SER A 579 9.14 1.97 -3.29
CA SER A 579 8.65 3.22 -2.66
C SER A 579 8.49 3.08 -1.14
N ALA A 580 8.12 1.89 -0.66
CA ALA A 580 8.07 1.61 0.78
C ALA A 580 9.47 1.65 1.40
N LEU A 581 10.48 1.06 0.75
CA LEU A 581 11.88 1.05 1.21
C LEU A 581 12.52 2.46 1.19
N GLU A 582 12.11 3.33 0.27
CA GLU A 582 12.59 4.71 0.18
C GLU A 582 12.14 5.58 1.37
N SER A 583 11.03 5.23 2.01
CA SER A 583 10.40 6.05 3.05
C SER A 583 11.13 6.00 4.39
N GLU A 584 11.38 7.16 5.02
CA GLU A 584 11.96 7.29 6.37
C GLU A 584 11.19 6.50 7.45
N SER A 585 9.86 6.44 7.30
CA SER A 585 8.96 5.76 8.23
C SER A 585 8.83 4.25 8.00
N CYS A 586 9.63 3.67 7.11
CA CYS A 586 9.62 2.23 6.85
C CYS A 586 10.27 1.50 8.03
N SER A 587 9.60 0.43 8.48
CA SER A 587 10.06 -0.42 9.59
C SER A 587 10.55 -1.79 9.11
N LEU A 588 10.53 -2.04 7.80
CA LEU A 588 10.80 -3.34 7.19
C LEU A 588 12.29 -3.69 7.32
N LYS A 589 12.57 -4.83 7.95
CA LYS A 589 13.90 -5.43 8.13
C LYS A 589 14.05 -6.71 7.32
N GLU A 590 12.98 -7.47 7.15
CA GLU A 590 13.00 -8.72 6.38
C GLU A 590 11.94 -8.69 5.28
N LEU A 591 12.34 -9.03 4.06
CA LEU A 591 11.44 -9.06 2.91
C LEU A 591 11.62 -10.37 2.14
N GLU A 592 10.51 -11.09 2.00
CA GLU A 592 10.42 -12.37 1.33
C GLU A 592 9.52 -12.25 0.09
N LEU A 593 10.12 -12.39 -1.09
CA LEU A 593 9.49 -12.23 -2.40
C LEU A 593 9.55 -13.50 -3.26
N SER A 594 9.94 -14.64 -2.67
CA SER A 594 10.17 -15.88 -3.40
C SER A 594 8.95 -16.38 -4.17
N CYS A 595 9.20 -17.17 -5.22
CA CYS A 595 8.17 -17.75 -6.08
C CYS A 595 7.27 -16.72 -6.76
N ASN A 596 7.77 -15.51 -7.02
CA ASN A 596 7.14 -14.56 -7.93
C ASN A 596 8.01 -14.46 -9.18
N ASP A 597 7.40 -14.48 -10.36
CA ASP A 597 8.09 -14.29 -11.65
C ASP A 597 8.46 -12.82 -11.85
N LEU A 598 9.38 -12.34 -11.02
CA LEU A 598 9.82 -10.94 -11.03
C LEU A 598 10.67 -10.66 -12.27
N GLY A 599 11.52 -11.63 -12.65
CA GLY A 599 12.55 -11.45 -13.65
C GLY A 599 13.49 -10.29 -13.31
N ASP A 600 14.30 -9.90 -14.29
CA ASP A 600 15.21 -8.76 -14.11
C ASP A 600 14.49 -7.42 -14.01
N ASP A 601 13.35 -7.28 -14.70
CA ASP A 601 12.54 -6.06 -14.67
C ASP A 601 11.95 -5.78 -13.28
N GLY A 602 11.56 -6.82 -12.54
CA GLY A 602 11.07 -6.67 -11.17
C GLY A 602 12.18 -6.19 -10.22
N VAL A 603 13.40 -6.74 -10.35
CA VAL A 603 14.56 -6.30 -9.57
C VAL A 603 14.99 -4.88 -9.97
N GLN A 604 14.89 -4.53 -11.26
CA GLN A 604 15.10 -3.16 -11.75
C GLN A 604 14.18 -2.17 -11.02
N GLU A 605 12.89 -2.47 -10.87
CA GLU A 605 11.98 -1.58 -10.14
C GLU A 605 12.24 -1.54 -8.64
N LEU A 606 12.75 -2.62 -8.02
CA LEU A 606 13.14 -2.65 -6.61
C LEU A 606 14.43 -1.88 -6.32
N SER A 607 15.30 -1.73 -7.33
CA SER A 607 16.67 -1.25 -7.15
C SER A 607 16.76 0.14 -6.52
N ASN A 608 15.87 1.08 -6.89
CA ASN A 608 15.87 2.43 -6.34
C ASN A 608 15.69 2.42 -4.81
N GLY A 609 14.77 1.61 -4.31
CA GLY A 609 14.51 1.48 -2.89
C GLY A 609 15.61 0.75 -2.14
N LEU A 610 16.20 -0.29 -2.75
CA LEU A 610 17.37 -0.98 -2.18
C LEU A 610 18.61 -0.08 -2.10
N LEU A 611 18.78 0.83 -3.07
CA LEU A 611 19.87 1.80 -3.13
C LEU A 611 19.65 3.04 -2.25
N HIS A 612 18.45 3.22 -1.70
CA HIS A 612 18.09 4.42 -0.96
C HIS A 612 18.64 4.38 0.47
N ARG A 613 19.17 5.51 0.96
CA ARG A 613 19.71 5.66 2.32
C ARG A 613 18.76 5.31 3.47
N ASN A 614 17.45 5.37 3.20
CA ASN A 614 16.42 5.06 4.20
C ASN A 614 16.11 3.55 4.29
N CYS A 615 16.70 2.73 3.41
CA CYS A 615 16.47 1.30 3.39
C CYS A 615 17.09 0.63 4.63
N LYS A 616 16.24 0.12 5.51
CA LYS A 616 16.62 -0.59 6.74
C LYS A 616 16.59 -2.11 6.59
N LEU A 617 16.51 -2.60 5.35
CA LEU A 617 16.36 -4.01 5.05
C LEU A 617 17.65 -4.77 5.39
N GLU A 618 17.55 -5.77 6.25
CA GLU A 618 18.63 -6.63 6.73
C GLU A 618 18.63 -7.99 6.02
N THR A 619 17.46 -8.49 5.63
CA THR A 619 17.29 -9.77 4.91
C THR A 619 16.40 -9.60 3.69
N LEU A 620 16.87 -10.10 2.54
CA LEU A 620 16.12 -10.16 1.28
C LEU A 620 16.12 -11.60 0.75
N ARG A 621 14.94 -12.13 0.47
CA ARG A 621 14.76 -13.46 -0.12
C ARG A 621 14.04 -13.36 -1.47
N LEU A 622 14.69 -13.89 -2.49
CA LEU A 622 14.29 -13.84 -3.90
C LEU A 622 14.36 -15.23 -4.54
N ALA A 623 14.07 -16.29 -3.77
CA ALA A 623 14.19 -17.65 -4.27
C ALA A 623 13.16 -17.92 -5.39
N SER A 624 13.58 -18.63 -6.44
CA SER A 624 12.74 -18.97 -7.60
C SER A 624 12.03 -17.74 -8.22
N CYS A 625 12.78 -16.64 -8.42
CA CYS A 625 12.27 -15.39 -8.99
C CYS A 625 12.60 -15.18 -10.48
N ASN A 626 13.14 -16.22 -11.13
CA ASN A 626 13.52 -16.21 -12.55
C ASN A 626 14.54 -15.11 -12.89
N LEU A 627 15.50 -14.86 -11.99
CA LEU A 627 16.51 -13.82 -12.15
C LEU A 627 17.63 -14.23 -13.13
N THR A 628 18.17 -13.26 -13.85
CA THR A 628 19.33 -13.44 -14.76
C THR A 628 20.44 -12.42 -14.48
N GLY A 629 21.40 -12.28 -15.41
CA GLY A 629 22.65 -11.54 -15.24
C GLY A 629 22.53 -10.07 -14.78
N SER A 630 21.53 -9.32 -15.26
CA SER A 630 21.38 -7.89 -14.95
C SER A 630 20.88 -7.64 -13.52
N SER A 631 20.03 -8.53 -12.97
CA SER A 631 19.59 -8.48 -11.57
C SER A 631 20.77 -8.47 -10.60
N TYR A 632 21.78 -9.30 -10.85
CA TYR A 632 22.93 -9.42 -9.96
C TYR A 632 23.80 -8.15 -9.94
N LYS A 633 23.84 -7.37 -11.03
CA LYS A 633 24.50 -6.06 -11.07
C LYS A 633 23.80 -5.05 -10.16
N LEU A 634 22.47 -5.02 -10.21
CA LEU A 634 21.66 -4.12 -9.38
C LEU A 634 21.75 -4.50 -7.90
N LEU A 635 21.61 -5.79 -7.59
CA LEU A 635 21.75 -6.29 -6.22
C LEU A 635 23.15 -6.01 -5.66
N SER A 636 24.20 -6.25 -6.44
CA SER A 636 25.58 -5.92 -6.06
C SER A 636 25.76 -4.43 -5.80
N SER A 637 25.22 -3.57 -6.67
CA SER A 637 25.27 -2.12 -6.47
C SER A 637 24.59 -1.66 -5.17
N ALA A 638 23.51 -2.33 -4.77
CA ALA A 638 22.81 -2.08 -3.50
C ALA A 638 23.58 -2.60 -2.29
N LEU A 639 24.28 -3.73 -2.42
CA LEU A 639 25.12 -4.31 -1.38
C LEU A 639 26.42 -3.54 -1.15
N GLU A 640 26.96 -2.89 -2.19
CA GLU A 640 28.18 -2.08 -2.11
C GLU A 640 27.93 -0.67 -1.54
N GLN A 641 26.68 -0.26 -1.34
CA GLN A 641 26.39 1.04 -0.71
C GLN A 641 26.92 1.07 0.73
N PRO A 642 27.67 2.10 1.14
CA PRO A 642 28.20 2.21 2.51
C PRO A 642 27.13 2.17 3.61
N GLU A 643 25.92 2.64 3.29
CA GLU A 643 24.78 2.71 4.20
C GLU A 643 23.87 1.46 4.11
N SER A 644 24.24 0.47 3.31
CA SER A 644 23.43 -0.75 3.13
C SER A 644 23.35 -1.56 4.43
N ASN A 645 22.14 -1.85 4.87
CA ASN A 645 21.86 -2.68 6.04
C ASN A 645 21.74 -4.18 5.68
N LEU A 646 21.76 -4.53 4.39
CA LEU A 646 21.50 -5.89 3.93
C LEU A 646 22.67 -6.81 4.35
N ARG A 647 22.36 -7.86 5.11
CA ARG A 647 23.33 -8.86 5.62
C ARG A 647 22.99 -10.27 5.22
N GLU A 648 21.73 -10.54 4.85
CA GLU A 648 21.30 -11.85 4.39
C GLU A 648 20.63 -11.76 3.01
N LEU A 649 21.07 -12.64 2.10
CA LEU A 649 20.50 -12.74 0.77
C LEU A 649 20.24 -14.22 0.42
N ASP A 650 19.02 -14.51 0.01
CA ASP A 650 18.62 -15.82 -0.52
C ASP A 650 18.26 -15.71 -2.01
N LEU A 651 19.01 -16.41 -2.85
CA LEU A 651 18.83 -16.46 -4.30
C LEU A 651 18.51 -17.87 -4.80
N THR A 652 18.09 -18.77 -3.91
CA THR A 652 17.84 -20.18 -4.22
C THR A 652 17.07 -20.37 -5.53
N ASN A 653 17.47 -21.34 -6.36
CA ASN A 653 16.83 -21.67 -7.64
C ASN A 653 16.72 -20.51 -8.64
N ASN A 654 17.68 -19.57 -8.65
CA ASN A 654 17.84 -18.60 -9.74
C ASN A 654 19.09 -18.93 -10.57
N ASN A 655 19.11 -18.51 -11.83
CA ASN A 655 20.22 -18.84 -12.72
C ASN A 655 21.41 -17.88 -12.53
N LEU A 656 22.33 -18.22 -11.62
CA LEU A 656 23.45 -17.36 -11.27
C LEU A 656 24.61 -17.54 -12.27
N THR A 657 24.89 -16.49 -13.05
CA THR A 657 26.03 -16.51 -13.98
C THR A 657 27.36 -16.33 -13.24
N ALA A 658 28.47 -16.72 -13.88
CA ALA A 658 29.82 -16.48 -13.35
C ALA A 658 30.15 -14.99 -13.11
N GLU A 659 29.52 -14.08 -13.86
CA GLU A 659 29.58 -12.64 -13.60
C GLU A 659 28.80 -12.28 -12.31
N GLY A 660 27.61 -12.86 -12.11
CA GLY A 660 26.81 -12.69 -10.90
C GLY A 660 27.55 -13.14 -9.63
N VAL A 661 28.20 -14.32 -9.67
CA VAL A 661 29.05 -14.81 -8.57
C VAL A 661 30.12 -13.78 -8.18
N GLN A 662 30.80 -13.19 -9.18
CA GLN A 662 31.84 -12.20 -8.96
C GLN A 662 31.31 -10.91 -8.31
N LEU A 663 30.13 -10.48 -8.74
CA LEU A 663 29.48 -9.26 -8.23
C LEU A 663 29.03 -9.44 -6.77
N LEU A 664 28.49 -10.60 -6.43
CA LEU A 664 28.08 -10.93 -5.05
C LEU A 664 29.29 -11.16 -4.13
N ALA A 665 30.43 -11.59 -4.66
CA ALA A 665 31.67 -11.81 -3.91
C ALA A 665 32.27 -10.55 -3.27
N LYS A 666 31.84 -9.35 -3.69
CA LYS A 666 32.29 -8.09 -3.09
C LYS A 666 31.42 -7.61 -1.94
N SER A 667 30.30 -8.28 -1.69
CA SER A 667 29.29 -7.85 -0.74
C SER A 667 29.72 -8.04 0.72
N GLN A 668 29.09 -7.29 1.62
CA GLN A 668 29.29 -7.37 3.08
C GLN A 668 28.26 -8.29 3.75
N LEU A 669 27.86 -9.36 3.07
CA LEU A 669 26.86 -10.30 3.56
C LEU A 669 27.43 -11.21 4.66
N ASN A 670 26.61 -11.47 5.66
CA ASN A 670 26.88 -12.49 6.69
C ASN A 670 26.33 -13.86 6.27
N LYS A 671 25.23 -13.87 5.50
CA LYS A 671 24.57 -15.09 5.05
C LYS A 671 24.21 -14.97 3.57
N LEU A 672 24.64 -15.95 2.79
CA LEU A 672 24.33 -16.06 1.38
C LEU A 672 23.87 -17.48 1.05
N ILE A 673 22.67 -17.59 0.50
CA ILE A 673 22.10 -18.86 0.04
C ILE A 673 22.03 -18.85 -1.49
N LEU A 674 22.78 -19.76 -2.11
CA LEU A 674 22.86 -19.96 -3.56
C LEU A 674 22.48 -21.41 -3.93
N ALA A 675 21.56 -22.02 -3.17
CA ALA A 675 21.16 -23.38 -3.42
C ALA A 675 20.48 -23.51 -4.81
N GLY A 676 20.83 -24.55 -5.59
CA GLY A 676 20.22 -24.81 -6.89
C GLY A 676 20.40 -23.68 -7.92
N CYS A 677 21.50 -22.92 -7.85
CA CYS A 677 21.73 -21.76 -8.71
C CYS A 677 22.46 -22.08 -10.03
N ASN A 678 22.53 -23.36 -10.42
CA ASN A 678 23.26 -23.88 -11.59
C ASN A 678 24.76 -23.56 -11.60
N LEU A 679 25.40 -23.50 -10.43
CA LEU A 679 26.85 -23.29 -10.34
C LEU A 679 27.59 -24.59 -10.68
N THR A 680 28.67 -24.47 -11.45
CA THR A 680 29.52 -25.59 -11.87
C THR A 680 30.96 -25.43 -11.41
N GLY A 681 31.81 -26.44 -11.60
CA GLY A 681 33.26 -26.37 -11.30
C GLY A 681 34.01 -25.23 -12.02
N ASP A 682 33.52 -24.79 -13.19
CA ASP A 682 34.05 -23.63 -13.92
C ASP A 682 33.63 -22.28 -13.32
N SER A 683 32.79 -22.30 -12.28
CA SER A 683 32.46 -21.13 -11.46
C SER A 683 33.61 -20.81 -10.51
N TRP A 684 34.86 -20.87 -10.99
CA TRP A 684 36.08 -20.74 -10.19
C TRP A 684 36.09 -19.47 -9.35
N ARG A 685 35.37 -18.42 -9.74
CA ARG A 685 35.20 -17.18 -8.97
C ARG A 685 34.46 -17.37 -7.63
N LEU A 686 33.92 -18.56 -7.35
CA LEU A 686 33.40 -18.96 -6.04
C LEU A 686 34.43 -18.80 -4.91
N TYR A 687 35.74 -18.95 -5.18
CA TYR A 687 36.77 -18.71 -4.15
C TYR A 687 36.72 -17.27 -3.60
N GLN A 688 36.22 -16.31 -4.40
CA GLN A 688 36.15 -14.91 -3.97
C GLN A 688 35.08 -14.72 -2.89
N LEU A 689 33.96 -15.45 -2.96
CA LEU A 689 32.86 -15.38 -1.99
C LEU A 689 33.31 -15.80 -0.58
N SER A 690 34.03 -16.91 -0.48
CA SER A 690 34.52 -17.47 0.79
C SER A 690 35.83 -16.84 1.28
N SER A 691 36.54 -16.08 0.42
CA SER A 691 37.69 -15.26 0.82
C SER A 691 37.29 -13.93 1.48
N THR A 692 36.01 -13.58 1.49
CA THR A 692 35.50 -12.36 2.16
C THR A 692 35.55 -12.51 3.68
N SER A 693 35.90 -11.43 4.39
CA SER A 693 36.08 -11.45 5.84
C SER A 693 34.79 -11.34 6.66
N HIS A 694 33.61 -11.42 6.03
CA HIS A 694 32.33 -11.15 6.69
C HIS A 694 31.33 -12.29 6.59
N LEU A 695 31.48 -13.20 5.62
CA LEU A 695 30.55 -14.29 5.40
C LEU A 695 30.68 -15.36 6.50
N ILE A 696 29.57 -15.61 7.18
CA ILE A 696 29.44 -16.58 8.28
C ILE A 696 28.72 -17.84 7.79
N HIS A 697 27.75 -17.68 6.89
CA HIS A 697 26.94 -18.78 6.36
C HIS A 697 26.93 -18.75 4.83
N LEU A 698 27.35 -19.85 4.21
CA LEU A 698 27.31 -20.06 2.77
C LEU A 698 26.62 -21.39 2.47
N ASP A 699 25.50 -21.31 1.75
CA ASP A 699 24.78 -22.48 1.27
C ASP A 699 24.91 -22.60 -0.25
N LEU A 700 25.59 -23.66 -0.69
CA LEU A 700 25.82 -24.00 -2.10
C LEU A 700 25.11 -25.29 -2.49
N THR A 701 24.14 -25.75 -1.69
CA THR A 701 23.42 -27.01 -1.90
C THR A 701 22.92 -27.16 -3.34
N ASN A 702 23.00 -28.38 -3.90
CA ASN A 702 22.51 -28.72 -5.24
C ASN A 702 23.14 -27.90 -6.38
N ASN A 703 24.44 -27.62 -6.30
CA ASN A 703 25.23 -27.08 -7.41
C ASN A 703 26.28 -28.08 -7.86
N ASP A 704 26.49 -28.25 -9.17
CA ASP A 704 27.39 -29.26 -9.73
C ASP A 704 28.87 -28.81 -9.73
N LEU A 705 29.39 -28.50 -8.54
CA LEU A 705 30.74 -27.95 -8.33
C LEU A 705 31.85 -28.95 -8.71
N GLY A 706 31.67 -30.23 -8.39
CA GLY A 706 32.66 -31.27 -8.66
C GLY A 706 34.02 -31.02 -7.98
N GLU A 707 35.06 -31.76 -8.40
CA GLU A 707 36.42 -31.56 -7.87
C GLU A 707 36.96 -30.13 -8.10
N PRO A 708 36.85 -29.53 -9.30
CA PRO A 708 37.43 -28.20 -9.54
C PRO A 708 36.84 -27.10 -8.64
N GLY A 709 35.52 -27.17 -8.37
CA GLY A 709 34.86 -26.22 -7.49
C GLY A 709 35.26 -26.40 -6.03
N VAL A 710 35.40 -27.65 -5.57
CA VAL A 710 35.84 -27.97 -4.19
C VAL A 710 37.30 -27.57 -3.96
N ASP A 711 38.18 -27.77 -4.94
CA ASP A 711 39.58 -27.33 -4.85
C ASP A 711 39.67 -25.81 -4.65
N LYS A 712 38.90 -25.05 -5.43
CA LYS A 712 38.83 -23.59 -5.32
C LYS A 712 38.20 -23.12 -4.02
N LEU A 713 37.16 -23.80 -3.55
CA LEU A 713 36.58 -23.52 -2.24
C LEU A 713 37.57 -23.81 -1.11
N SER A 714 38.36 -24.88 -1.25
CA SER A 714 39.41 -25.25 -0.29
C SER A 714 40.53 -24.19 -0.23
N GLU A 715 40.93 -23.62 -1.37
CA GLU A 715 41.85 -22.46 -1.40
C GLU A 715 41.31 -21.29 -0.56
N ALA A 716 40.03 -20.97 -0.68
CA ALA A 716 39.42 -19.87 0.07
C ALA A 716 39.23 -20.18 1.55
N LEU A 717 38.82 -21.39 1.91
CA LEU A 717 38.74 -21.86 3.30
C LEU A 717 40.12 -21.83 3.99
N SER A 718 41.19 -21.97 3.22
CA SER A 718 42.57 -21.88 3.72
C SER A 718 43.04 -20.45 4.00
N HIS A 719 42.30 -19.43 3.56
CA HIS A 719 42.66 -18.02 3.73
C HIS A 719 42.53 -17.59 5.20
N HIS A 720 43.48 -16.82 5.72
CA HIS A 720 43.57 -16.48 7.15
C HIS A 720 42.41 -15.61 7.68
N ASN A 721 41.66 -14.97 6.78
CA ASN A 721 40.51 -14.12 7.11
C ASN A 721 39.16 -14.81 6.95
N CYS A 722 39.13 -16.11 6.61
CA CYS A 722 37.88 -16.85 6.48
C CYS A 722 37.17 -16.93 7.86
N LYS A 723 35.94 -16.42 7.93
CA LYS A 723 35.09 -16.44 9.15
C LYS A 723 33.90 -17.39 9.03
N LEU A 724 33.90 -18.23 8.01
CA LEU A 724 32.76 -19.10 7.72
C LEU A 724 32.53 -20.08 8.87
N GLU A 725 31.33 -20.06 9.43
CA GLU A 725 30.89 -20.96 10.48
C GLU A 725 29.98 -22.07 9.94
N ILE A 726 29.21 -21.79 8.89
CA ILE A 726 28.27 -22.75 8.28
C ILE A 726 28.57 -22.83 6.80
N LEU A 727 28.90 -24.04 6.34
CA LEU A 727 29.09 -24.35 4.93
C LEU A 727 28.22 -25.54 4.52
N LYS A 728 27.34 -25.33 3.55
CA LYS A 728 26.52 -26.41 3.00
C LYS A 728 26.92 -26.71 1.57
N LEU A 729 27.34 -27.95 1.36
CA LEU A 729 27.77 -28.53 0.09
C LEU A 729 26.96 -29.79 -0.24
N SER A 730 25.75 -29.88 0.30
CA SER A 730 24.88 -31.03 0.07
C SER A 730 24.58 -31.18 -1.43
N GLY A 731 24.72 -32.37 -2.00
CA GLY A 731 24.40 -32.60 -3.42
C GLY A 731 25.32 -31.90 -4.42
N CYS A 732 26.58 -31.63 -4.07
CA CYS A 732 27.49 -30.81 -4.87
C CYS A 732 28.48 -31.56 -5.79
N LEU A 733 28.26 -32.87 -5.98
CA LEU A 733 29.18 -33.76 -6.72
C LEU A 733 30.57 -33.86 -6.08
N VAL A 734 30.64 -33.80 -4.75
CA VAL A 734 31.92 -33.95 -4.03
C VAL A 734 32.32 -35.43 -4.06
N SER A 735 33.42 -35.74 -4.75
CA SER A 735 34.05 -37.06 -4.77
C SER A 735 34.87 -37.32 -3.51
N GLU A 736 35.29 -38.57 -3.29
CA GLU A 736 36.13 -38.92 -2.14
C GLU A 736 37.47 -38.16 -2.19
N LYS A 737 38.05 -38.05 -3.39
CA LYS A 737 39.27 -37.29 -3.65
C LYS A 737 39.11 -35.80 -3.38
N ALA A 738 38.00 -35.19 -3.79
CA ALA A 738 37.70 -33.80 -3.44
C ALA A 738 37.50 -33.62 -1.92
N CYS A 739 36.92 -34.62 -1.25
CA CYS A 739 36.78 -34.65 0.19
C CYS A 739 38.14 -34.75 0.90
N GLU A 740 39.12 -35.48 0.36
CA GLU A 740 40.49 -35.52 0.89
C GLU A 740 41.15 -34.14 0.91
N VAL A 741 40.91 -33.32 -0.13
CA VAL A 741 41.40 -31.93 -0.18
C VAL A 741 40.79 -31.12 0.96
N LEU A 742 39.48 -31.22 1.19
CA LEU A 742 38.81 -30.59 2.34
C LEU A 742 39.38 -31.06 3.69
N VAL A 743 39.66 -32.36 3.84
CA VAL A 743 40.32 -32.93 5.03
C VAL A 743 41.67 -32.26 5.25
N SER A 744 42.49 -32.13 4.21
CA SER A 744 43.83 -31.55 4.33
C SER A 744 43.78 -30.09 4.82
N VAL A 745 42.85 -29.28 4.28
CA VAL A 745 42.73 -27.86 4.62
C VAL A 745 42.10 -27.66 6.00
N LEU A 746 40.97 -28.32 6.27
CA LEU A 746 40.19 -28.09 7.49
C LEU A 746 40.84 -28.69 8.75
N THR A 747 41.75 -29.65 8.59
CA THR A 747 42.46 -30.27 9.72
C THR A 747 43.83 -29.65 10.00
N SER A 748 44.49 -29.08 8.98
CA SER A 748 45.82 -28.46 9.12
C SER A 748 45.81 -27.06 9.73
N LYS A 749 44.68 -26.32 9.65
CA LYS A 749 44.51 -24.98 10.23
C LYS A 749 43.37 -24.94 11.27
N SER A 750 43.33 -23.88 12.08
CA SER A 750 42.16 -23.54 12.89
C SER A 750 41.05 -23.03 11.96
N THR A 751 39.96 -23.78 11.86
CA THR A 751 38.75 -23.38 11.12
C THR A 751 37.74 -22.76 12.07
N CYS A 752 36.93 -21.81 11.58
CA CYS A 752 35.77 -21.25 12.30
C CYS A 752 34.50 -22.09 12.09
N LEU A 753 34.54 -23.12 11.23
CA LEU A 753 33.38 -23.94 10.91
C LEU A 753 32.81 -24.62 12.16
N LYS A 754 31.51 -24.40 12.37
CA LYS A 754 30.65 -25.07 13.34
C LYS A 754 29.74 -26.08 12.68
N GLU A 755 29.42 -25.91 11.39
CA GLU A 755 28.60 -26.84 10.61
C GLU A 755 29.17 -27.01 9.19
N LEU A 756 29.29 -28.26 8.75
CA LEU A 756 29.63 -28.65 7.39
C LEU A 756 28.66 -29.74 6.92
N ASP A 757 27.81 -29.42 5.95
CA ASP A 757 26.91 -30.39 5.32
C ASP A 757 27.49 -30.89 4.00
N LEU A 758 27.78 -32.18 3.94
CA LEU A 758 28.29 -32.91 2.77
C LEU A 758 27.34 -34.04 2.36
N SER A 759 26.08 -34.03 2.81
CA SER A 759 25.08 -35.03 2.42
C SER A 759 24.85 -35.09 0.90
N TYR A 760 24.35 -36.20 0.39
CA TYR A 760 24.11 -36.50 -1.01
C TYR A 760 25.34 -36.31 -1.90
N ASN A 761 26.52 -36.69 -1.38
CA ASN A 761 27.80 -36.70 -2.08
C ASN A 761 28.54 -38.03 -1.87
N HIS A 762 29.50 -38.34 -2.74
CA HIS A 762 30.36 -39.51 -2.58
C HIS A 762 31.62 -39.16 -1.78
N THR A 763 31.48 -39.01 -0.45
CA THR A 763 32.61 -38.58 0.41
C THR A 763 33.55 -39.72 0.84
N GLY A 764 33.13 -40.98 0.70
CA GLY A 764 33.94 -42.16 1.01
C GLY A 764 34.48 -42.22 2.45
N HIS A 765 35.60 -42.92 2.64
CA HIS A 765 36.27 -42.99 3.94
C HIS A 765 36.83 -41.63 4.37
N SER A 766 37.16 -40.77 3.42
CA SER A 766 37.62 -39.40 3.65
C SER A 766 36.58 -38.54 4.37
N GLY A 767 35.29 -38.70 4.03
CA GLY A 767 34.18 -38.05 4.73
C GLY A 767 34.06 -38.49 6.20
N VAL A 768 34.18 -39.79 6.47
CA VAL A 768 34.18 -40.32 7.84
C VAL A 768 35.36 -39.79 8.64
N SER A 769 36.54 -39.76 8.02
CA SER A 769 37.75 -39.17 8.61
C SER A 769 37.52 -37.69 8.95
N LEU A 770 36.98 -36.91 8.01
CA LEU A 770 36.67 -35.49 8.19
C LEU A 770 35.74 -35.27 9.37
N ARG A 771 34.62 -36.01 9.42
CA ARG A 771 33.65 -35.97 10.51
C ARG A 771 34.30 -36.25 11.85
N SER A 772 35.12 -37.30 11.96
CA SER A 772 35.77 -37.63 13.22
C SER A 772 36.70 -36.52 13.73
N LYS A 773 37.49 -35.91 12.85
CA LYS A 773 38.48 -34.87 13.19
C LYS A 773 37.82 -33.53 13.52
N LEU A 774 36.76 -33.16 12.80
CA LEU A 774 36.06 -31.88 13.00
C LEU A 774 35.07 -31.93 14.17
N GLN A 775 34.45 -33.08 14.45
CA GLN A 775 33.61 -33.25 15.65
C GLN A 775 34.41 -33.05 16.94
N GLN A 776 35.67 -33.49 17.00
CA GLN A 776 36.56 -33.22 18.14
C GLN A 776 36.83 -31.72 18.36
N ARG A 777 36.66 -30.91 17.32
CA ARG A 777 36.81 -29.45 17.34
C ARG A 777 35.48 -28.71 17.54
N GLY A 778 34.38 -29.44 17.82
CA GLY A 778 33.05 -28.86 18.02
C GLY A 778 32.30 -28.50 16.73
N CYS A 779 32.75 -29.00 15.57
CA CYS A 779 32.06 -28.82 14.29
C CYS A 779 31.16 -30.01 13.96
N GLN A 780 29.89 -29.75 13.69
CA GLN A 780 28.92 -30.74 13.22
C GLN A 780 29.14 -31.01 11.72
N VAL A 781 29.57 -32.22 11.38
CA VAL A 781 29.70 -32.66 9.99
C VAL A 781 28.58 -33.64 9.65
N ILE A 782 27.78 -33.29 8.65
CA ILE A 782 26.66 -34.10 8.14
C ILE A 782 27.13 -34.80 6.87
N ILE A 783 27.07 -36.13 6.88
CA ILE A 783 27.37 -37.03 5.74
C ILE A 783 26.36 -38.17 5.77
N ASP A 784 26.04 -38.73 4.62
CA ASP A 784 25.14 -39.89 4.57
C ASP A 784 25.86 -41.19 4.99
N PRO A 785 25.15 -42.09 5.69
CA PRO A 785 25.64 -43.42 5.95
C PRO A 785 25.68 -44.24 4.64
N ASN A 786 26.78 -44.95 4.40
CA ASN A 786 26.98 -45.88 3.27
C ASN A 786 27.08 -45.22 1.87
N THR A 787 28.10 -44.39 1.67
CA THR A 787 28.41 -43.69 0.40
C THR A 787 28.72 -44.61 -0.79
N GLU A 788 29.03 -45.88 -0.58
CA GLU A 788 29.37 -46.83 -1.65
C GLU A 788 28.14 -47.31 -2.44
N GLN A 789 27.01 -47.54 -1.77
CA GLN A 789 25.79 -48.04 -2.42
C GLN A 789 25.15 -47.01 -3.36
N TRP A 790 25.37 -45.72 -3.10
CA TRP A 790 24.78 -44.61 -3.84
C TRP A 790 25.81 -43.82 -4.65
N MET A 791 27.04 -44.35 -4.77
CA MET A 791 28.17 -43.68 -5.44
C MET A 791 27.83 -43.30 -6.89
N GLU A 792 27.40 -44.26 -7.70
CA GLU A 792 27.05 -44.01 -9.11
C GLU A 792 25.88 -43.04 -9.25
N GLN A 793 24.98 -43.04 -8.28
CA GLN A 793 23.76 -42.25 -8.28
C GLN A 793 24.03 -40.79 -7.89
N TRP A 794 24.76 -40.52 -6.81
CA TRP A 794 25.05 -39.16 -6.33
C TRP A 794 26.06 -38.39 -7.17
N MET A 795 26.82 -39.09 -8.02
CA MET A 795 27.76 -38.47 -8.96
C MET A 795 27.11 -38.04 -10.28
N LYS A 796 25.80 -38.27 -10.48
CA LYS A 796 25.06 -37.73 -11.63
C LYS A 796 24.81 -36.23 -11.46
N PRO A 797 24.92 -35.41 -12.52
CA PRO A 797 24.66 -33.98 -12.44
C PRO A 797 23.17 -33.67 -12.24
N GLY A 798 22.87 -32.47 -11.76
CA GLY A 798 21.50 -31.95 -11.62
C GLY A 798 20.59 -32.81 -10.74
N LEU A 799 19.28 -32.78 -11.00
CA LEU A 799 18.30 -33.50 -10.17
C LEU A 799 18.32 -35.02 -10.37
N GLN A 800 18.98 -35.51 -11.42
CA GLN A 800 19.12 -36.94 -11.70
C GLN A 800 19.76 -37.69 -10.53
N LYS A 801 20.59 -37.03 -9.72
CA LYS A 801 21.20 -37.63 -8.52
C LYS A 801 20.19 -38.06 -7.46
N TYR A 802 18.99 -37.49 -7.49
CA TYR A 802 17.88 -37.82 -6.60
C TYR A 802 16.88 -38.79 -7.23
N ALA A 803 17.18 -39.35 -8.41
CA ALA A 803 16.30 -40.28 -9.09
C ALA A 803 15.85 -41.41 -8.16
N CYS A 804 14.54 -41.58 -8.03
CA CYS A 804 13.94 -42.66 -7.26
C CYS A 804 13.06 -43.54 -8.16
N GLU A 805 13.02 -44.83 -7.85
CA GLU A 805 12.12 -45.75 -8.53
C GLU A 805 10.77 -45.81 -7.81
N LEU A 806 9.71 -45.51 -8.56
CA LEU A 806 8.34 -45.51 -8.08
C LEU A 806 7.55 -46.65 -8.73
N SER A 807 6.56 -47.16 -8.00
CA SER A 807 5.60 -48.15 -8.51
C SER A 807 4.18 -47.73 -8.13
N LEU A 808 3.24 -47.86 -9.06
CA LEU A 808 1.83 -47.56 -8.86
C LEU A 808 1.21 -48.57 -7.89
N ASP A 809 0.45 -48.10 -6.89
CA ASP A 809 -0.19 -48.97 -5.91
C ASP A 809 -1.60 -49.38 -6.36
N ILE A 810 -1.72 -50.63 -6.80
CA ILE A 810 -2.99 -51.26 -7.17
C ILE A 810 -4.02 -51.29 -6.04
N TYR A 811 -3.60 -51.21 -4.77
CA TYR A 811 -4.52 -51.19 -3.63
C TYR A 811 -5.17 -49.83 -3.42
N THR A 812 -4.59 -48.76 -3.97
CA THR A 812 -5.21 -47.42 -3.96
C THR A 812 -6.01 -47.13 -5.23
N ALA A 813 -5.67 -47.78 -6.34
CA ALA A 813 -6.22 -47.50 -7.66
C ALA A 813 -7.75 -47.63 -7.74
N HIS A 814 -8.38 -46.63 -8.33
CA HIS A 814 -9.81 -46.67 -8.68
C HIS A 814 -10.14 -47.82 -9.65
N PRO A 815 -11.33 -48.45 -9.57
CA PRO A 815 -11.72 -49.55 -10.47
C PRO A 815 -11.61 -49.23 -11.96
N GLU A 816 -11.91 -48.00 -12.38
CA GLU A 816 -11.74 -47.54 -13.79
C GLU A 816 -10.28 -47.38 -14.26
N LEU A 817 -9.29 -47.60 -13.37
CA LEU A 817 -7.88 -47.45 -13.70
C LEU A 817 -7.22 -48.81 -13.96
N LYS A 818 -6.74 -48.98 -15.19
CA LYS A 818 -5.98 -50.16 -15.62
C LYS A 818 -4.49 -49.89 -15.49
N LEU A 819 -3.83 -50.65 -14.61
CA LEU A 819 -2.37 -50.60 -14.43
C LEU A 819 -1.69 -51.60 -15.37
N SER A 820 -0.48 -51.28 -15.83
CA SER A 820 0.38 -52.24 -16.53
C SER A 820 0.94 -53.30 -15.59
N GLU A 821 1.37 -54.43 -16.14
CA GLU A 821 1.94 -55.56 -15.37
C GLU A 821 3.19 -55.14 -14.56
N ASP A 822 4.01 -54.25 -15.12
CA ASP A 822 5.20 -53.69 -14.47
C ASP A 822 4.89 -52.61 -13.41
N LYS A 823 3.60 -52.26 -13.24
CA LYS A 823 3.11 -51.21 -12.33
C LYS A 823 3.78 -49.84 -12.54
N ARG A 824 4.21 -49.54 -13.77
CA ARG A 824 4.79 -48.23 -14.13
C ARG A 824 3.85 -47.35 -14.95
N SER A 825 2.81 -47.89 -15.56
CA SER A 825 1.82 -47.09 -16.30
C SER A 825 0.40 -47.36 -15.84
N VAL A 826 -0.44 -46.34 -15.97
CA VAL A 826 -1.88 -46.40 -15.72
C VAL A 826 -2.63 -45.70 -16.83
N THR A 827 -3.74 -46.30 -17.26
CA THR A 827 -4.68 -45.71 -18.22
C THR A 827 -6.08 -45.74 -17.64
N LYS A 828 -6.86 -44.68 -17.85
CA LYS A 828 -8.30 -44.71 -17.56
C LYS A 828 -9.03 -45.37 -18.73
N GLY A 829 -9.68 -46.50 -18.46
CA GLY A 829 -10.46 -47.26 -19.45
C GLY A 829 -11.97 -47.07 -19.28
N GLU A 830 -12.75 -47.56 -20.23
CA GLU A 830 -14.23 -47.54 -20.18
C GLU A 830 -14.83 -48.64 -19.27
N GLU A 831 -14.06 -49.70 -19.00
CA GLU A 831 -14.49 -50.84 -18.18
C GLU A 831 -13.88 -50.79 -16.77
N GLU A 832 -14.69 -51.12 -15.77
CA GLU A 832 -14.23 -51.27 -14.39
C GLU A 832 -13.46 -52.60 -14.21
N MET A 833 -12.31 -52.51 -13.56
CA MET A 833 -11.50 -53.64 -13.16
C MET A 833 -12.07 -54.30 -11.89
N ASP A 834 -12.01 -55.63 -11.82
CA ASP A 834 -12.43 -56.42 -10.65
C ASP A 834 -11.41 -56.34 -9.51
N TYR A 835 -11.26 -55.15 -8.93
CA TYR A 835 -10.38 -54.91 -7.78
C TYR A 835 -11.15 -55.08 -6.46
N PRO A 836 -10.59 -55.79 -5.47
CA PRO A 836 -11.26 -55.98 -4.18
C PRO A 836 -11.39 -54.65 -3.42
N ASP A 837 -12.56 -54.41 -2.82
CA ASP A 837 -12.82 -53.22 -2.00
C ASP A 837 -11.93 -53.19 -0.74
N ARG A 838 -11.32 -52.04 -0.47
CA ARG A 838 -10.42 -51.79 0.66
C ARG A 838 -10.51 -50.32 1.09
N PRO A 839 -10.21 -49.99 2.36
CA PRO A 839 -10.24 -48.60 2.86
C PRO A 839 -9.34 -47.63 2.08
N GLN A 840 -8.21 -48.11 1.57
CA GLN A 840 -7.21 -47.30 0.87
C GLN A 840 -7.57 -47.01 -0.60
N ARG A 841 -8.62 -47.64 -1.15
CA ARG A 841 -9.02 -47.55 -2.55
C ARG A 841 -9.86 -46.29 -2.80
N PHE A 842 -9.56 -45.56 -3.88
CA PHE A 842 -10.44 -44.52 -4.39
C PHE A 842 -11.66 -45.13 -5.09
N ASP A 843 -12.85 -44.62 -4.81
CA ASP A 843 -14.13 -45.10 -5.39
C ASP A 843 -14.99 -43.98 -6.00
N VAL A 844 -14.60 -42.71 -5.81
CA VAL A 844 -15.34 -41.55 -6.33
C VAL A 844 -14.71 -40.96 -7.60
N CYS A 845 -13.38 -41.00 -7.70
CA CYS A 845 -12.65 -40.36 -8.80
C CYS A 845 -11.52 -41.26 -9.27
N PRO A 846 -11.22 -41.30 -10.58
CA PRO A 846 -10.16 -42.11 -11.18
C PRO A 846 -8.77 -41.62 -10.75
N GLN A 847 -8.36 -42.02 -9.54
CA GLN A 847 -7.10 -41.67 -8.90
C GLN A 847 -6.36 -42.89 -8.38
N LEU A 848 -5.06 -42.73 -8.18
CA LEU A 848 -4.21 -43.67 -7.45
C LEU A 848 -3.00 -42.96 -6.84
N LEU A 849 -2.37 -43.61 -5.86
CA LEU A 849 -1.07 -43.24 -5.31
C LEU A 849 -0.01 -44.29 -5.65
N CYS A 850 1.26 -43.91 -5.62
CA CYS A 850 2.39 -44.83 -5.62
C CYS A 850 2.52 -45.51 -4.26
N ALA A 851 3.16 -46.69 -4.25
CA ALA A 851 3.34 -47.47 -3.03
C ALA A 851 4.36 -46.85 -2.05
N GLN A 852 5.30 -46.07 -2.59
CA GLN A 852 6.39 -45.45 -1.83
C GLN A 852 5.95 -44.11 -1.23
N GLY A 853 6.00 -44.00 0.10
CA GLY A 853 5.94 -42.73 0.81
C GLY A 853 7.34 -42.11 0.87
N LEU A 854 7.50 -40.92 0.30
CA LEU A 854 8.80 -40.28 0.15
C LEU A 854 9.13 -39.39 1.35
N THR A 855 10.32 -39.61 1.92
CA THR A 855 10.97 -38.77 2.93
C THR A 855 12.43 -38.54 2.49
N GLY A 856 12.94 -37.31 2.59
CA GLY A 856 14.24 -36.92 2.01
C GLY A 856 14.13 -36.24 0.63
N ARG A 857 15.24 -36.22 -0.13
CA ARG A 857 15.29 -35.62 -1.47
C ARG A 857 15.06 -36.67 -2.57
N HIS A 858 14.06 -36.45 -3.41
CA HIS A 858 13.65 -37.39 -4.46
C HIS A 858 13.32 -36.66 -5.76
N TYR A 859 13.69 -37.26 -6.88
CA TYR A 859 13.37 -36.81 -8.22
C TYR A 859 12.76 -37.94 -9.04
N TRP A 860 11.70 -37.66 -9.78
CA TRP A 860 11.09 -38.63 -10.70
C TRP A 860 10.43 -37.92 -11.88
N GLU A 861 10.26 -38.66 -12.98
CA GLU A 861 9.63 -38.16 -14.20
C GLU A 861 8.40 -39.02 -14.57
N ALA A 862 7.36 -38.35 -15.05
CA ALA A 862 6.15 -38.98 -15.56
C ALA A 862 5.84 -38.45 -16.97
N ASP A 863 5.69 -39.38 -17.92
CA ASP A 863 5.10 -39.08 -19.22
C ASP A 863 3.58 -39.14 -19.11
N TRP A 864 2.89 -38.26 -19.82
CA TRP A 864 1.44 -38.25 -19.89
C TRP A 864 0.93 -38.02 -21.30
N SER A 865 -0.26 -38.55 -21.58
CA SER A 865 -0.99 -38.34 -22.83
C SER A 865 -2.49 -38.34 -22.57
N GLY A 866 -3.26 -37.74 -23.47
CA GLY A 866 -4.72 -37.66 -23.38
C GLY A 866 -5.22 -36.23 -23.10
N PRO A 867 -6.53 -36.08 -22.90
CA PRO A 867 -7.14 -34.76 -22.73
C PRO A 867 -6.74 -34.06 -21.42
N GLU A 868 -6.73 -34.77 -20.29
CA GLU A 868 -6.45 -34.16 -18.98
C GLU A 868 -5.87 -35.18 -17.97
N VAL A 869 -4.79 -34.79 -17.27
CA VAL A 869 -4.25 -35.51 -16.12
C VAL A 869 -3.90 -34.56 -14.98
N VAL A 870 -3.89 -35.07 -13.75
CA VAL A 870 -3.25 -34.42 -12.61
C VAL A 870 -2.07 -35.26 -12.17
N ILE A 871 -0.90 -34.63 -12.09
CA ILE A 871 0.32 -35.22 -11.56
C ILE A 871 0.65 -34.49 -10.26
N GLY A 872 0.83 -35.22 -9.17
CA GLY A 872 0.98 -34.59 -7.87
C GLY A 872 1.53 -35.51 -6.78
N VAL A 873 1.43 -35.03 -5.54
CA VAL A 873 1.73 -35.79 -4.33
C VAL A 873 0.65 -35.56 -3.29
N ALA A 874 0.43 -36.54 -2.41
CA ALA A 874 -0.54 -36.46 -1.33
C ALA A 874 0.02 -37.06 -0.04
N TYR A 875 -0.45 -36.58 1.11
CA TYR A 875 -0.24 -37.30 2.37
C TYR A 875 -1.11 -38.56 2.41
N GLU A 876 -0.74 -39.49 3.28
CA GLU A 876 -1.53 -40.71 3.52
C GLU A 876 -2.97 -40.38 3.93
N SER A 877 -3.15 -39.31 4.71
CA SER A 877 -4.41 -38.78 5.24
C SER A 877 -5.42 -38.25 4.21
N LEU A 878 -5.05 -38.18 2.92
CA LEU A 878 -6.00 -37.82 1.85
C LEU A 878 -7.24 -38.74 1.89
N GLU A 879 -8.45 -38.18 1.84
CA GLU A 879 -9.66 -39.00 1.91
C GLU A 879 -9.82 -39.83 0.63
N ARG A 880 -10.11 -41.13 0.76
CA ARG A 880 -10.25 -42.04 -0.40
C ARG A 880 -11.71 -42.16 -0.88
N LYS A 881 -12.65 -42.21 0.07
CA LYS A 881 -14.08 -42.49 -0.16
C LYS A 881 -15.04 -41.30 0.00
N ALA A 882 -14.50 -40.08 0.00
CA ALA A 882 -15.30 -38.87 0.17
C ALA A 882 -15.75 -38.28 -1.16
N HIS A 883 -16.84 -37.50 -1.15
CA HIS A 883 -17.32 -36.77 -2.33
C HIS A 883 -16.81 -35.33 -2.34
N GLY A 884 -16.40 -34.85 -3.52
CA GLY A 884 -16.02 -33.45 -3.73
C GLY A 884 -14.51 -33.22 -3.75
N ALA A 885 -14.06 -32.09 -3.19
CA ALA A 885 -12.66 -31.65 -3.27
C ALA A 885 -11.73 -32.34 -2.25
N SER A 886 -12.27 -32.88 -1.15
CA SER A 886 -11.46 -33.47 -0.08
C SER A 886 -10.72 -34.74 -0.49
N CYS A 887 -11.22 -35.48 -1.50
CA CYS A 887 -10.58 -36.70 -2.01
C CYS A 887 -9.74 -36.49 -3.28
N LYS A 888 -9.77 -35.30 -3.90
CA LYS A 888 -9.10 -35.02 -5.19
C LYS A 888 -7.71 -34.43 -4.98
N ILE A 889 -6.69 -35.04 -5.58
CA ILE A 889 -5.30 -34.57 -5.53
C ILE A 889 -5.25 -33.09 -5.96
N GLY A 890 -4.59 -32.26 -5.15
CA GLY A 890 -4.37 -30.81 -5.33
C GLY A 890 -5.58 -29.90 -5.05
N LEU A 891 -6.75 -30.43 -4.67
CA LEU A 891 -7.94 -29.62 -4.36
C LEU A 891 -8.21 -29.45 -2.86
N ASN A 892 -7.29 -29.90 -2.01
CA ASN A 892 -7.40 -29.87 -0.55
C ASN A 892 -6.07 -29.40 0.07
N THR A 893 -5.98 -29.42 1.40
CA THR A 893 -4.78 -29.02 2.16
C THR A 893 -3.78 -30.14 2.38
N VAL A 894 -4.06 -31.36 1.89
CA VAL A 894 -3.26 -32.57 2.12
C VAL A 894 -2.67 -33.15 0.83
N SER A 895 -2.73 -32.39 -0.28
CA SER A 895 -2.18 -32.80 -1.56
C SER A 895 -1.87 -31.59 -2.46
N TYR A 896 -0.92 -31.78 -3.36
CA TYR A 896 -0.42 -30.78 -4.30
C TYR A 896 -0.49 -31.37 -5.70
N GLY A 897 -0.97 -30.61 -6.69
CA GLY A 897 -1.15 -31.14 -8.04
C GLY A 897 -0.86 -30.13 -9.14
N LEU A 898 -0.33 -30.65 -10.25
CA LEU A 898 -0.21 -29.99 -11.54
C LEU A 898 -1.25 -30.60 -12.49
N TRP A 899 -2.19 -29.78 -12.94
CA TRP A 899 -3.18 -30.10 -13.96
C TRP A 899 -2.57 -29.85 -15.32
N CYS A 900 -2.62 -30.87 -16.17
CA CYS A 900 -2.15 -30.84 -17.54
C CYS A 900 -3.35 -31.07 -18.45
N GLU A 901 -3.77 -30.04 -19.20
CA GLU A 901 -4.99 -30.04 -20.02
C GLU A 901 -4.66 -29.50 -21.41
N GLY A 902 -4.60 -30.35 -22.44
CA GLY A 902 -4.56 -29.97 -23.88
C GLY A 902 -3.81 -28.69 -24.29
N GLY A 903 -2.63 -28.40 -23.71
CA GLY A 903 -1.85 -27.18 -24.00
C GLY A 903 -1.90 -26.08 -22.92
N GLN A 904 -2.52 -26.34 -21.77
CA GLN A 904 -2.50 -25.49 -20.57
C GLN A 904 -1.96 -26.26 -19.36
N LEU A 905 -1.16 -25.57 -18.54
CA LEU A 905 -0.67 -26.08 -17.26
C LEU A 905 -1.20 -25.20 -16.14
N SER A 906 -1.72 -25.82 -15.09
CA SER A 906 -2.11 -25.08 -13.88
C SER A 906 -1.80 -25.87 -12.62
N VAL A 907 -1.19 -25.21 -11.65
CA VAL A 907 -0.99 -25.82 -10.34
C VAL A 907 -2.20 -25.53 -9.46
N ARG A 908 -2.61 -26.50 -8.65
CA ARG A 908 -3.64 -26.30 -7.64
C ARG A 908 -3.24 -26.86 -6.29
N TYR A 909 -3.66 -26.12 -5.26
CA TYR A 909 -3.56 -26.47 -3.86
C TYR A 909 -4.71 -25.80 -3.13
N ASN A 910 -5.44 -26.56 -2.28
CA ASN A 910 -6.52 -26.04 -1.46
C ASN A 910 -7.53 -25.15 -2.21
N LEU A 911 -8.06 -25.67 -3.34
CA LEU A 911 -9.01 -25.00 -4.25
C LEU A 911 -8.47 -23.78 -5.02
N ASN A 912 -7.25 -23.32 -4.74
CA ASN A 912 -6.63 -22.26 -5.52
C ASN A 912 -6.04 -22.82 -6.81
N LYS A 913 -6.33 -22.17 -7.94
CA LYS A 913 -5.76 -22.48 -9.25
C LYS A 913 -4.83 -21.35 -9.66
N THR A 914 -3.60 -21.69 -10.03
CA THR A 914 -2.63 -20.75 -10.60
C THR A 914 -2.22 -21.28 -11.98
N ASN A 915 -2.40 -20.48 -13.01
CA ASN A 915 -1.95 -20.84 -14.36
C ASN A 915 -0.43 -20.73 -14.44
N VAL A 916 0.21 -21.71 -15.05
CA VAL A 916 1.66 -21.74 -15.25
C VAL A 916 1.96 -21.40 -16.71
N PRO A 917 2.97 -20.56 -16.99
CA PRO A 917 3.42 -20.32 -18.36
C PRO A 917 3.76 -21.65 -19.05
N VAL A 918 3.13 -21.92 -20.18
CA VAL A 918 3.38 -23.15 -20.93
C VAL A 918 4.65 -22.97 -21.77
N PRO A 919 5.62 -23.89 -21.71
CA PRO A 919 6.79 -23.83 -22.57
C PRO A 919 6.42 -23.85 -24.06
N LYS A 920 7.26 -23.27 -24.92
CA LYS A 920 7.03 -23.20 -26.38
C LYS A 920 7.20 -24.55 -27.12
N PHE A 921 7.18 -25.67 -26.40
CA PHE A 921 7.38 -27.02 -26.92
C PHE A 921 6.34 -27.97 -26.28
N ASP A 922 6.13 -29.14 -26.90
CA ASP A 922 5.18 -30.13 -26.39
C ASP A 922 5.62 -30.66 -25.02
N CYS A 923 4.86 -30.31 -23.98
CA CYS A 923 5.12 -30.69 -22.60
C CYS A 923 4.38 -31.97 -22.23
N SER A 924 4.79 -33.11 -22.80
CA SER A 924 4.24 -34.43 -22.46
C SER A 924 4.97 -35.11 -21.30
N ARG A 925 6.03 -34.50 -20.77
CA ARG A 925 6.82 -35.04 -19.66
C ARG A 925 6.98 -34.03 -18.54
N ILE A 926 6.64 -34.46 -17.32
CA ILE A 926 6.74 -33.67 -16.10
C ILE A 926 7.75 -34.31 -15.16
N GLY A 927 8.75 -33.53 -14.74
CA GLY A 927 9.68 -33.88 -13.69
C GLY A 927 9.24 -33.28 -12.35
N LEU A 928 9.38 -34.04 -11.26
CA LEU A 928 9.05 -33.60 -9.92
C LEU A 928 10.28 -33.75 -9.03
N TYR A 929 10.60 -32.70 -8.28
CA TYR A 929 11.65 -32.73 -7.26
C TYR A 929 11.08 -32.37 -5.91
N LEU A 930 11.17 -33.31 -4.98
CA LEU A 930 10.78 -33.16 -3.59
C LEU A 930 12.04 -32.93 -2.75
N ASP A 931 12.16 -31.78 -2.11
CA ASP A 931 13.10 -31.56 -1.01
C ASP A 931 12.31 -31.58 0.30
N TRP A 932 12.06 -32.79 0.80
CA TRP A 932 11.19 -32.98 1.96
C TRP A 932 11.70 -32.27 3.22
N PRO A 933 13.01 -32.29 3.56
CA PRO A 933 13.54 -31.55 4.71
C PRO A 933 13.43 -30.04 4.56
N ALA A 934 13.55 -29.51 3.34
CA ALA A 934 13.37 -28.08 3.06
C ALA A 934 11.89 -27.68 2.88
N GLY A 935 10.97 -28.65 2.86
CA GLY A 935 9.54 -28.41 2.70
C GLY A 935 9.18 -27.87 1.32
N THR A 936 9.94 -28.22 0.27
CA THR A 936 9.69 -27.75 -1.10
C THR A 936 9.36 -28.87 -2.07
N LEU A 937 8.43 -28.60 -2.99
CA LEU A 937 8.04 -29.50 -4.08
C LEU A 937 8.04 -28.72 -5.39
N SER A 938 8.95 -29.05 -6.31
CA SER A 938 9.12 -28.35 -7.58
C SER A 938 8.69 -29.19 -8.77
N PHE A 939 8.01 -28.57 -9.73
CA PHE A 939 7.56 -29.15 -10.98
C PHE A 939 8.40 -28.59 -12.13
N TYR A 940 8.74 -29.45 -13.09
CA TYR A 940 9.52 -29.11 -14.28
C TYR A 940 8.86 -29.69 -15.53
N ALA A 941 8.86 -28.94 -16.62
CA ALA A 941 8.68 -29.48 -17.95
C ALA A 941 10.03 -30.03 -18.43
N VAL A 942 10.02 -31.24 -18.98
CA VAL A 942 11.25 -31.91 -19.41
C VAL A 942 11.27 -32.00 -20.94
N SER A 943 12.33 -31.46 -21.56
CA SER A 943 12.55 -31.57 -23.02
C SER A 943 14.01 -31.82 -23.31
N SER A 944 14.31 -32.89 -24.06
CA SER A 944 15.68 -33.28 -24.42
C SER A 944 16.64 -33.24 -23.21
N GLU A 945 16.20 -33.79 -22.07
CA GLU A 945 16.92 -33.83 -20.79
C GLU A 945 17.19 -32.47 -20.13
N THR A 946 16.67 -31.38 -20.69
CA THR A 946 16.68 -30.05 -20.07
C THR A 946 15.43 -29.84 -19.22
N LEU A 947 15.62 -29.35 -18.00
CA LEU A 947 14.54 -29.05 -17.06
C LEU A 947 14.14 -27.58 -17.17
N PHE A 948 12.86 -27.32 -17.44
CA PHE A 948 12.26 -26.00 -17.40
C PHE A 948 11.37 -25.90 -16.18
N HIS A 949 11.75 -25.08 -15.21
CA HIS A 949 10.98 -24.89 -13.98
C HIS A 949 9.57 -24.38 -14.29
N LEU A 950 8.57 -25.02 -13.69
CA LEU A 950 7.16 -24.68 -13.82
C LEU A 950 6.63 -23.98 -12.56
N HIS A 951 6.84 -24.61 -11.40
CA HIS A 951 6.32 -24.11 -10.12
C HIS A 951 6.99 -24.78 -8.92
N THR A 952 7.05 -24.10 -7.77
CA THR A 952 7.47 -24.70 -6.49
C THR A 952 6.44 -24.42 -5.39
N PHE A 953 5.91 -25.49 -4.78
CA PHE A 953 5.15 -25.40 -3.54
C PHE A 953 6.08 -25.37 -2.32
N HIS A 954 5.67 -24.63 -1.31
CA HIS A 954 6.33 -24.54 -0.01
C HIS A 954 5.36 -25.00 1.09
N SER A 955 5.84 -25.82 2.02
CA SER A 955 5.10 -26.22 3.21
C SER A 955 4.72 -24.99 4.04
N ARG A 956 3.46 -24.92 4.50
CA ARG A 956 2.90 -23.75 5.22
C ARG A 956 3.07 -23.80 6.75
N VAL A 957 3.81 -24.76 7.29
CA VAL A 957 3.91 -24.90 8.74
C VAL A 957 4.80 -23.78 9.30
N GLY A 958 4.18 -22.92 10.10
CA GLY A 958 4.74 -21.70 10.66
C GLY A 958 5.78 -21.94 11.75
N ASP A 959 6.68 -20.96 11.85
CA ASP A 959 7.82 -20.79 12.76
C ASP A 959 8.88 -21.92 12.82
N PRO A 960 10.19 -21.58 12.91
CA PRO A 960 11.26 -22.54 13.18
C PRO A 960 10.96 -23.38 14.45
N PRO A 961 11.32 -24.67 14.50
CA PRO A 961 12.56 -25.21 13.93
C PRO A 961 12.40 -26.39 12.94
N HIS A 962 11.21 -26.66 12.38
CA HIS A 962 11.00 -27.81 11.49
C HIS A 962 10.59 -27.37 10.07
N PRO A 963 11.55 -27.05 9.18
CA PRO A 963 11.29 -26.54 7.83
C PRO A 963 10.74 -27.59 6.83
N GLY A 964 10.44 -28.82 7.26
CA GLY A 964 10.05 -29.92 6.36
C GLY A 964 8.53 -30.14 6.21
N PHE A 965 8.15 -31.05 5.31
CA PHE A 965 6.79 -31.60 5.33
C PHE A 965 6.59 -32.46 6.59
N PRO A 966 5.38 -32.52 7.18
CA PRO A 966 5.13 -33.20 8.45
C PRO A 966 5.02 -34.72 8.36
N GLU A 967 4.68 -35.23 7.18
CA GLU A 967 4.40 -36.65 6.90
C GLU A 967 5.01 -37.06 5.56
N PRO A 968 5.23 -38.36 5.30
CA PRO A 968 5.63 -38.86 3.99
C PRO A 968 4.66 -38.42 2.89
N LEU A 969 5.20 -38.05 1.74
CA LEU A 969 4.41 -37.68 0.57
C LEU A 969 4.42 -38.81 -0.46
N TYR A 970 3.23 -39.19 -0.92
CA TYR A 970 3.02 -40.25 -1.90
C TYR A 970 2.75 -39.61 -3.26
N PRO A 971 3.59 -39.88 -4.28
CA PRO A 971 3.28 -39.50 -5.66
C PRO A 971 1.92 -40.07 -6.08
N GLY A 972 1.14 -39.30 -6.83
CA GLY A 972 -0.22 -39.67 -7.17
C GLY A 972 -0.71 -39.04 -8.45
N PHE A 973 -1.72 -39.69 -9.04
CA PHE A 973 -2.24 -39.34 -10.36
C PHE A 973 -3.76 -39.35 -10.37
N TRP A 974 -4.35 -38.36 -11.05
CA TRP A 974 -5.76 -38.39 -11.49
C TRP A 974 -5.78 -38.40 -13.02
N LEU A 975 -6.70 -39.15 -13.62
CA LEU A 975 -6.77 -39.31 -15.06
C LEU A 975 -8.20 -39.05 -15.57
N GLN A 976 -8.32 -38.33 -16.70
CA GLN A 976 -9.56 -38.27 -17.47
C GLN A 976 -9.66 -39.42 -18.48
N ASP A 977 -10.85 -39.67 -19.03
CA ASP A 977 -11.10 -40.68 -20.06
C ASP A 977 -10.15 -40.54 -21.23
N GLY A 978 -9.56 -41.66 -21.66
CA GLY A 978 -8.56 -41.70 -22.74
C GLY A 978 -7.18 -41.16 -22.35
N SER A 979 -6.93 -40.90 -21.06
CA SER A 979 -5.62 -40.44 -20.58
C SER A 979 -4.77 -41.57 -20.02
N THR A 980 -3.46 -41.42 -20.16
CA THR A 980 -2.44 -42.36 -19.68
C THR A 980 -1.33 -41.59 -18.99
N VAL A 981 -0.82 -42.15 -17.89
CA VAL A 981 0.39 -41.69 -17.22
C VAL A 981 1.37 -42.85 -17.09
N SER A 982 2.64 -42.62 -17.39
CA SER A 982 3.72 -43.60 -17.29
C SER A 982 4.92 -43.04 -16.53
N LEU A 983 5.28 -43.69 -15.43
CA LEU A 983 6.50 -43.41 -14.67
C LEU A 983 7.73 -43.82 -15.49
N ARG A 984 8.70 -42.91 -15.59
CA ARG A 984 9.97 -43.17 -16.27
C ARG A 984 11.06 -43.53 -15.29
N GLN A 985 11.96 -44.39 -15.75
CA GLN A 985 13.24 -44.59 -15.10
C GLN A 985 14.16 -43.44 -15.52
N VAL A 986 14.54 -42.62 -14.55
CA VAL A 986 15.51 -41.55 -14.75
C VAL A 986 16.89 -42.19 -14.63
N THR A 987 17.55 -42.41 -15.77
CA THR A 987 18.88 -43.04 -15.85
C THR A 987 19.98 -42.03 -15.76
#